data_AF-A0A7V3WMA9-F1
#
_entry.id   AF-A0A7V3WMA9-F1
#
_cell.length_a   1.000
_cell.length_b   1.000
_cell.length_c   1.000
_cell.angle_alpha   90.00
_cell.angle_beta   90.00
_cell.angle_gamma   90.00
#
_symmetry.space_group_name_H-M   'P 1'
#
loop_
_entity.id
_entity.type
_entity.pdbx_description
1 polymer ?
#
loop_
_entity_poly.entity_id
_entity_poly.type
_entity_poly.pdbx_seq_one_letter_code
_entity_poly.pdbx_strand_id
1 'polypeptide(L)'
;AGDKSTDLYKKADSFVSRLKAKVYAELADKQENEDEDADYIVDEKAHTATLIARGVKKAEQYFGIENLSDPDNLTISHHVNQALKAHGLMKRDRDYVVKDGEVIIVDEFTGRLMYGRRYSDGLHQAIEAKEGVKVERESKTLATITFQNYFRMYKKLAGMTGTALTEEQEFRTIYKVDVVVIPTNKPMIRKDHPDCVYKNEVGKFNSVINEVVECHKRGQPVLIGTISIEKSELLSVMLKRRGIPHQVLNAKYHEKEAEIIAQAGKYGAVTIATNMAGRGTDIMLGGNAEFIAKQEMRKTGCSEEMISQATGFNETSDEEVLNARKTYRQILEGFKKVTEKEREKVVEAGGLYIIGTERHESRRIDNQLRGRSGRQGDPGASRFYISLEDDLMRLFGSDRLQGIVNALGLEEDQPIEHRMLSNAIENAQKRVEGRNFGIRKNVLQFDDVMNKQREIIYGQRRNVLDGENLRESLAKMIEGIAEYIADLYCKESPHAENWDWEGIKSYAENTLVPAGGFNLSDDEKYSLVREDLKELLIKIGTERYNAKEAEIGTELMRELERVVLLRVVDQKWMDHIDAMDQLRHGIGMRAYGQRDPVVEYKFEGFQMFEEMIRSIQEDVVKIILNSHIDEEHAPQREKVAEPVMASHGDQPKKPVVKSDKVGRNESCPCGSGKKYKMCCGRN
;
A
#
# COMPACT_ATOMS: atom_id res chain seq x y z
N ALA A 1 -9.88 28.32 -3.20
CA ALA A 1 -8.47 27.86 -3.36
C ALA A 1 -8.34 26.60 -4.23
N GLY A 2 -9.35 25.71 -4.31
CA GLY A 2 -9.22 24.38 -4.92
C GLY A 2 -8.98 24.29 -6.44
N ASP A 3 -9.46 25.24 -7.26
CA ASP A 3 -9.30 25.12 -8.73
C ASP A 3 -7.93 25.58 -9.25
N LYS A 4 -7.19 26.36 -8.44
CA LYS A 4 -5.83 26.80 -8.81
C LYS A 4 -4.80 25.66 -8.78
N SER A 5 -4.98 24.66 -7.92
CA SER A 5 -4.06 23.53 -7.75
C SER A 5 -4.16 22.51 -8.89
N THR A 6 -5.36 22.19 -9.37
CA THR A 6 -5.55 21.29 -10.53
C THR A 6 -5.03 21.88 -11.83
N ASP A 7 -5.11 23.20 -12.00
CA ASP A 7 -4.55 23.89 -13.17
C ASP A 7 -3.01 23.87 -13.19
N LEU A 8 -2.37 23.87 -12.02
CA LEU A 8 -0.91 23.77 -11.90
C LEU A 8 -0.38 22.43 -12.42
N TYR A 9 -1.08 21.31 -12.17
CA TYR A 9 -0.71 20.01 -12.74
C TYR A 9 -0.71 20.02 -14.27
N LYS A 10 -1.74 20.60 -14.90
CA LYS A 10 -1.82 20.72 -16.36
C LYS A 10 -0.72 21.62 -16.92
N LYS A 11 -0.39 22.71 -16.22
CA LYS A 11 0.71 23.61 -16.61
C LYS A 11 2.08 22.94 -16.49
N ALA A 12 2.30 22.20 -15.40
CA ALA A 12 3.53 21.44 -15.17
C ALA A 12 3.70 20.32 -16.21
N ASP A 13 2.64 19.60 -16.54
CA ASP A 13 2.63 18.59 -17.61
C ASP A 13 2.92 19.21 -19.00
N SER A 14 2.25 20.32 -19.32
CA SER A 14 2.49 21.06 -20.57
C SER A 14 3.93 21.57 -20.70
N PHE A 15 4.59 21.84 -19.57
CA PHE A 15 6.00 22.21 -19.53
C PHE A 15 6.89 20.99 -19.73
N VAL A 16 6.73 19.95 -18.91
CA VAL A 16 7.58 18.74 -18.93
C VAL A 16 7.50 17.98 -20.25
N SER A 17 6.32 17.91 -20.88
CA SER A 17 6.13 17.28 -22.20
C SER A 17 6.96 17.91 -23.33
N ARG A 18 7.48 19.14 -23.14
CA ARG A 18 8.35 19.85 -24.10
C ARG A 18 9.83 19.71 -23.78
N LEU A 19 10.17 19.10 -22.65
CA LEU A 19 11.55 18.93 -22.20
C LEU A 19 12.17 17.68 -22.82
N LYS A 20 13.47 17.76 -23.12
CA LYS A 20 14.26 16.61 -23.54
C LYS A 20 14.75 15.83 -22.33
N ALA A 21 14.30 14.58 -22.21
CA ALA A 21 14.76 13.66 -21.18
C ALA A 21 16.07 12.99 -21.61
N LYS A 22 16.98 12.78 -20.67
CA LYS A 22 18.05 11.78 -20.83
C LYS A 22 17.95 10.73 -19.73
N VAL A 23 17.89 9.47 -20.15
CA VAL A 23 17.68 8.33 -19.25
C VAL A 23 19.01 7.63 -19.04
N TYR A 24 19.40 7.52 -17.77
CA TYR A 24 20.58 6.79 -17.32
C TYR A 24 20.18 5.58 -16.47
N ALA A 25 20.94 4.49 -16.62
CA ALA A 25 20.81 3.34 -15.75
C ALA A 25 21.34 3.64 -14.34
N GLU A 26 22.41 4.44 -14.19
CA GLU A 26 22.94 4.94 -12.91
C GLU A 26 23.75 6.21 -13.17
N LEU A 27 23.58 7.23 -12.34
CA LEU A 27 24.35 8.48 -12.45
C LEU A 27 25.83 8.37 -12.02
N ALA A 28 26.21 7.31 -11.30
CA ALA A 28 27.50 7.23 -10.59
C ALA A 28 28.76 7.17 -11.47
N ASP A 29 28.66 6.92 -12.78
CA ASP A 29 29.83 6.68 -13.67
C ASP A 29 30.05 7.71 -14.77
N LYS A 30 29.31 8.83 -14.80
CA LYS A 30 29.55 9.88 -15.81
C LYS A 30 29.50 11.25 -15.14
N GLN A 31 30.63 11.95 -15.19
CA GLN A 31 30.75 13.35 -14.83
C GLN A 31 29.53 14.12 -15.37
N GLU A 32 29.01 15.05 -14.56
CA GLU A 32 28.05 16.08 -14.95
C GLU A 32 28.59 16.83 -16.19
N ASN A 33 28.38 16.26 -17.37
CA ASN A 33 28.61 16.98 -18.60
C ASN A 33 27.45 17.95 -18.72
N GLU A 34 27.70 19.19 -18.32
CA GLU A 34 26.79 20.34 -18.53
C GLU A 34 26.50 20.59 -20.04
N ASP A 35 27.21 19.91 -20.94
CA ASP A 35 27.18 20.01 -22.40
C ASP A 35 26.28 18.96 -23.10
N GLU A 36 25.25 18.46 -22.42
CA GLU A 36 24.32 17.51 -23.02
C GLU A 36 23.02 18.19 -23.48
N ASP A 37 22.52 17.86 -24.68
CA ASP A 37 21.24 18.36 -25.24
C ASP A 37 20.01 17.76 -24.53
N ALA A 38 19.99 17.84 -23.20
CA ALA A 38 18.94 17.39 -22.31
C ALA A 38 18.48 18.55 -21.41
N ASP A 39 17.25 18.43 -20.90
CA ASP A 39 16.64 19.39 -19.98
C ASP A 39 16.44 18.77 -18.59
N TYR A 40 16.30 17.45 -18.51
CA TYR A 40 16.25 16.72 -17.26
C TYR A 40 16.82 15.32 -17.40
N ILE A 41 17.25 14.78 -16.26
CA ILE A 41 17.84 13.45 -16.15
C ILE A 41 16.87 12.54 -15.41
N VAL A 42 16.72 11.33 -15.94
CA VAL A 42 16.05 10.21 -15.27
C VAL A 42 17.10 9.18 -14.88
N ASP A 43 17.22 8.90 -13.60
CA ASP A 43 18.01 7.77 -13.09
C ASP A 43 17.06 6.62 -12.79
N GLU A 44 17.07 5.60 -13.66
CA GLU A 44 16.20 4.44 -13.53
C GLU A 44 16.57 3.56 -12.34
N LYS A 45 17.86 3.49 -11.96
CA LYS A 45 18.21 2.83 -10.71
C LYS A 45 17.65 3.65 -9.59
N ALA A 46 18.12 4.87 -9.33
CA ALA A 46 17.70 5.66 -8.18
C ALA A 46 16.19 5.93 -8.13
N HIS A 47 15.49 5.73 -9.26
CA HIS A 47 14.07 6.00 -9.45
C HIS A 47 13.77 7.47 -9.18
N THR A 48 14.62 8.33 -9.74
CA THR A 48 14.55 9.78 -9.61
C THR A 48 14.53 10.43 -10.98
N ALA A 49 13.85 11.58 -11.06
CA ALA A 49 13.85 12.43 -12.23
C ALA A 49 14.08 13.86 -11.77
N THR A 50 15.15 14.49 -12.27
CA THR A 50 15.62 15.79 -11.77
C THR A 50 15.98 16.70 -12.93
N LEU A 51 15.61 17.98 -12.84
CA LEU A 51 16.03 19.00 -13.80
C LEU A 51 17.54 19.21 -13.74
N ILE A 52 18.16 19.45 -14.89
CA ILE A 52 19.53 19.99 -14.97
C ILE A 52 19.48 21.50 -15.16
N ALA A 53 20.62 22.19 -15.07
CA ALA A 53 20.70 23.66 -15.12
C ALA A 53 19.93 24.28 -16.31
N ARG A 54 19.97 23.64 -17.49
CA ARG A 54 19.20 24.05 -18.67
C ARG A 54 17.69 23.94 -18.45
N GLY A 55 17.23 22.84 -17.85
CA GLY A 55 15.83 22.62 -17.50
C GLY A 55 15.33 23.58 -16.42
N VAL A 56 16.17 23.89 -15.42
CA VAL A 56 15.86 24.89 -14.39
C VAL A 56 15.64 26.27 -15.02
N LYS A 57 16.54 26.73 -15.90
CA LYS A 57 16.36 28.00 -16.62
C LYS A 57 15.10 28.02 -17.48
N LYS A 58 14.76 26.91 -18.14
CA LYS A 58 13.51 26.78 -18.90
C LYS A 58 12.28 26.83 -17.99
N ALA A 59 12.35 26.24 -16.80
CA ALA A 59 11.28 26.28 -15.81
C ALA A 59 11.06 27.72 -15.31
N GLU A 60 12.13 28.41 -14.92
CA GLU A 60 12.12 29.82 -14.49
C GLU A 60 11.46 30.72 -15.55
N GLN A 61 11.85 30.56 -16.81
CA GLN A 61 11.26 31.31 -17.93
C GLN A 61 9.78 30.97 -18.18
N TYR A 62 9.39 29.70 -18.08
CA TYR A 62 8.02 29.27 -18.35
C TYR A 62 7.05 29.72 -17.25
N PHE A 63 7.48 29.67 -15.99
CA PHE A 63 6.66 30.07 -14.85
C PHE A 63 6.80 31.55 -14.49
N GLY A 64 7.78 32.26 -15.07
CA GLY A 64 8.01 33.69 -14.84
C GLY A 64 8.57 33.98 -13.45
N ILE A 65 9.46 33.12 -12.95
CA ILE A 65 10.05 33.21 -11.61
C ILE A 65 11.58 33.37 -11.71
N GLU A 66 12.19 34.03 -10.74
CA GLU A 66 13.65 34.28 -10.75
C GLU A 66 14.46 33.04 -10.38
N ASN A 67 14.02 32.31 -9.34
CA ASN A 67 14.68 31.09 -8.88
C ASN A 67 13.65 30.04 -8.47
N LEU A 68 13.72 28.86 -9.10
CA LEU A 68 12.81 27.74 -8.80
C LEU A 68 12.98 27.19 -7.38
N SER A 69 14.15 27.36 -6.77
CA SER A 69 14.50 26.83 -5.45
C SER A 69 14.07 27.72 -4.28
N ASP A 70 13.51 28.90 -4.55
CA ASP A 70 13.10 29.81 -3.48
C ASP A 70 11.92 29.25 -2.67
N PRO A 71 11.83 29.55 -1.36
CA PRO A 71 10.75 29.07 -0.49
C PRO A 71 9.34 29.40 -1.01
N ASP A 72 9.18 30.55 -1.67
CA ASP A 72 7.90 30.98 -2.24
C ASP A 72 7.47 30.14 -3.46
N ASN A 73 8.42 29.45 -4.10
CA ASN A 73 8.21 28.65 -5.32
C ASN A 73 8.15 27.13 -5.06
N LEU A 74 8.17 26.69 -3.80
CA LEU A 74 8.16 25.27 -3.43
C LEU A 74 6.99 24.50 -4.04
N THR A 75 5.80 25.10 -4.12
CA THR A 75 4.63 24.45 -4.74
C THR A 75 4.84 24.18 -6.22
N ILE A 76 5.41 25.14 -6.97
CA ILE A 76 5.70 24.98 -8.41
C ILE A 76 6.76 23.90 -8.60
N SER A 77 7.85 23.97 -7.83
CA SER A 77 8.94 22.99 -7.85
C SER A 77 8.41 21.57 -7.59
N HIS A 78 7.53 21.41 -6.59
CA HIS A 78 6.87 20.14 -6.30
C HIS A 78 6.09 19.59 -7.50
N HIS A 79 5.19 20.38 -8.11
CA HIS A 79 4.37 19.93 -9.25
C HIS A 79 5.22 19.59 -10.47
N VAL A 80 6.27 20.38 -10.74
CA VAL A 80 7.22 20.09 -11.83
C VAL A 80 7.94 18.77 -11.57
N ASN A 81 8.43 18.54 -10.35
CA ASN A 81 9.07 17.26 -9.98
C ASN A 81 8.12 16.07 -10.11
N GLN A 82 6.84 16.20 -9.74
CA GLN A 82 5.86 15.12 -9.93
C GLN A 82 5.58 14.86 -11.41
N ALA A 83 5.49 15.91 -12.24
CA ALA A 83 5.36 15.76 -13.69
C ALA A 83 6.60 15.10 -14.32
N LEU A 84 7.82 15.44 -13.88
CA LEU A 84 9.06 14.78 -14.30
C LEU A 84 9.05 13.29 -13.95
N LYS A 85 8.64 12.92 -12.72
CA LYS A 85 8.50 11.51 -12.32
C LYS A 85 7.44 10.79 -13.16
N ALA A 86 6.28 11.41 -13.37
CA ALA A 86 5.19 10.83 -14.17
C ALA A 86 5.65 10.53 -15.61
N HIS A 87 6.40 11.43 -16.25
CA HIS A 87 6.93 11.22 -17.60
C HIS A 87 8.14 10.28 -17.65
N GLY A 88 9.08 10.45 -16.72
CA GLY A 88 10.37 9.75 -16.74
C GLY A 88 10.35 8.33 -16.19
N LEU A 89 9.56 8.07 -15.13
CA LEU A 89 9.62 6.83 -14.37
C LEU A 89 8.37 5.96 -14.54
N MET A 90 7.19 6.60 -14.65
CA MET A 90 5.91 5.88 -14.65
C MET A 90 5.54 5.44 -16.07
N LYS A 91 5.47 4.12 -16.30
CA LYS A 91 5.17 3.49 -17.58
C LYS A 91 3.74 2.96 -17.61
N ARG A 92 3.00 3.36 -18.65
CA ARG A 92 1.67 2.83 -18.96
C ARG A 92 1.75 1.33 -19.29
N ASP A 93 0.74 0.57 -18.89
CA ASP A 93 0.63 -0.89 -19.02
C ASP A 93 1.66 -1.72 -18.22
N ARG A 94 2.46 -1.05 -17.37
CA ARG A 94 3.35 -1.67 -16.38
C ARG A 94 3.02 -1.20 -14.97
N ASP A 95 3.09 0.12 -14.73
CA ASP A 95 2.88 0.71 -13.40
C ASP A 95 1.42 1.13 -13.20
N TYR A 96 0.75 1.55 -14.28
CA TYR A 96 -0.67 1.91 -14.28
C TYR A 96 -1.30 1.60 -15.65
N VAL A 97 -2.64 1.54 -15.68
CA VAL A 97 -3.44 1.49 -16.91
C VAL A 97 -4.46 2.62 -16.89
N VAL A 98 -4.84 3.11 -18.06
CA VAL A 98 -5.93 4.08 -18.22
C VAL A 98 -7.17 3.35 -18.71
N LYS A 99 -8.25 3.40 -17.95
CA LYS A 99 -9.52 2.75 -18.30
C LYS A 99 -10.69 3.62 -17.88
N ASP A 100 -11.71 3.72 -18.74
CA ASP A 100 -12.93 4.49 -18.48
C ASP A 100 -12.67 5.96 -18.09
N GLY A 101 -11.55 6.53 -18.56
CA GLY A 101 -11.13 7.89 -18.21
C GLY A 101 -10.58 8.02 -16.78
N GLU A 102 -10.09 6.94 -16.17
CA GLU A 102 -9.41 6.94 -14.87
C GLU A 102 -8.05 6.23 -14.94
N VAL A 103 -7.11 6.68 -14.12
CA VAL A 103 -5.80 6.04 -13.94
C VAL A 103 -5.93 4.99 -12.84
N ILE A 104 -5.65 3.72 -13.17
CA ILE A 104 -5.72 2.60 -12.25
C ILE A 104 -4.32 2.02 -12.06
N ILE A 105 -3.86 1.96 -10.81
CA ILE A 105 -2.54 1.43 -10.48
C ILE A 105 -2.48 -0.08 -10.74
N VAL A 106 -1.38 -0.55 -11.32
CA VAL A 106 -1.06 -1.97 -11.46
C VAL A 106 -0.11 -2.35 -10.33
N ASP A 107 -0.45 -3.39 -9.57
CA ASP A 107 0.47 -4.00 -8.62
C ASP A 107 1.60 -4.69 -9.39
N GLU A 108 2.83 -4.20 -9.25
CA GLU A 108 4.00 -4.66 -10.00
C GLU A 108 4.27 -6.17 -9.84
N PHE A 109 3.99 -6.73 -8.67
CA PHE A 109 4.26 -8.14 -8.39
C PHE A 109 3.19 -9.07 -8.95
N THR A 110 1.94 -8.63 -8.92
CA THR A 110 0.80 -9.51 -9.24
C THR A 110 0.14 -9.17 -10.56
N GLY A 111 0.48 -8.03 -11.17
CA GLY A 111 -0.18 -7.47 -12.36
C GLY A 111 -1.62 -7.01 -12.10
N ARG A 112 -2.07 -6.97 -10.83
CA ARG A 112 -3.47 -6.74 -10.48
C ARG A 112 -3.81 -5.26 -10.53
N LEU A 113 -5.00 -4.95 -11.03
CA LEU A 113 -5.55 -3.60 -11.03
C LEU A 113 -6.05 -3.22 -9.63
N MET A 114 -5.44 -2.20 -9.04
CA MET A 114 -5.75 -1.70 -7.69
C MET A 114 -6.76 -0.56 -7.76
N TYR A 115 -8.04 -0.91 -7.94
CA TYR A 115 -9.13 0.05 -7.97
C TYR A 115 -9.23 0.88 -6.69
N GLY A 116 -9.46 2.18 -6.86
CA GLY A 116 -9.58 3.18 -5.79
C GLY A 116 -8.31 3.43 -4.97
N ARG A 117 -7.16 2.86 -5.37
CA ARG A 117 -5.85 3.30 -4.87
C ARG A 117 -5.31 4.40 -5.75
N ARG A 118 -4.71 5.42 -5.13
CA ARG A 118 -4.03 6.53 -5.81
C ARG A 118 -2.58 6.59 -5.35
N TYR A 119 -1.72 7.10 -6.22
CA TYR A 119 -0.37 7.47 -5.81
C TYR A 119 -0.46 8.72 -4.92
N SER A 120 0.33 8.76 -3.87
CA SER A 120 0.40 9.90 -2.95
C SER A 120 1.20 11.06 -3.55
N ASP A 121 1.24 12.18 -2.83
CA ASP A 121 2.18 13.28 -3.10
C ASP A 121 2.03 13.91 -4.49
N GLY A 122 0.80 14.02 -4.99
CA GLY A 122 0.51 14.64 -6.28
C GLY A 122 0.89 13.81 -7.51
N LEU A 123 1.59 12.69 -7.34
CA LEU A 123 2.04 11.86 -8.46
C LEU A 123 0.87 11.30 -9.28
N HIS A 124 -0.25 10.96 -8.62
CA HIS A 124 -1.42 10.44 -9.33
C HIS A 124 -2.03 11.52 -10.24
N GLN A 125 -2.16 12.74 -9.72
CA GLN A 125 -2.65 13.90 -10.46
C GLN A 125 -1.71 14.26 -11.62
N ALA A 126 -0.40 14.12 -11.43
CA ALA A 126 0.58 14.28 -12.50
C ALA A 126 0.45 13.22 -13.60
N ILE A 127 0.17 11.96 -13.26
CA ILE A 127 -0.10 10.89 -14.24
C ILE A 127 -1.44 11.15 -14.95
N GLU A 128 -2.48 11.58 -14.23
CA GLU A 128 -3.77 11.97 -14.83
C GLU A 128 -3.58 13.10 -15.85
N ALA A 129 -2.77 14.11 -15.51
CA ALA A 129 -2.43 15.20 -16.43
C ALA A 129 -1.68 14.68 -17.67
N LYS A 130 -0.64 13.85 -17.47
CA LYS A 130 0.14 13.21 -18.54
C LYS A 130 -0.70 12.43 -19.53
N GLU A 131 -1.68 11.67 -19.04
CA GLU A 131 -2.55 10.83 -19.87
C GLU A 131 -3.76 11.58 -20.45
N GLY A 132 -3.88 12.88 -20.21
CA GLY A 132 -5.01 13.70 -20.67
C GLY A 132 -6.33 13.35 -19.99
N VAL A 133 -6.27 12.76 -18.80
CA VAL A 133 -7.41 12.38 -17.96
C VAL A 133 -7.87 13.59 -17.13
N LYS A 134 -9.12 13.58 -16.66
CA LYS A 134 -9.62 14.60 -15.73
C LYS A 134 -8.81 14.54 -14.43
N VAL A 135 -7.99 15.56 -14.21
CA VAL A 135 -7.22 15.72 -12.97
C VAL A 135 -8.19 16.02 -11.83
N GLU A 136 -8.28 15.10 -10.87
CA GLU A 136 -9.07 15.30 -9.66
C GLU A 136 -8.29 16.13 -8.63
N ARG A 137 -9.00 16.67 -7.64
CA ARG A 137 -8.35 17.40 -6.54
C ARG A 137 -7.41 16.49 -5.77
N GLU A 138 -6.33 17.09 -5.24
CA GLU A 138 -5.43 16.39 -4.33
C GLU A 138 -6.22 15.82 -3.15
N SER A 139 -6.00 14.53 -2.90
CA SER A 139 -6.55 13.85 -1.74
C SER A 139 -5.72 14.20 -0.51
N LYS A 140 -6.36 14.69 0.55
CA LYS A 140 -5.73 14.81 1.85
C LYS A 140 -5.62 13.45 2.54
N THR A 141 -4.54 13.23 3.26
CA THR A 141 -4.30 11.98 3.96
C THR A 141 -5.02 12.00 5.30
N LEU A 142 -6.18 11.35 5.39
CA LEU A 142 -6.94 11.28 6.64
C LEU A 142 -6.32 10.30 7.65
N ALA A 143 -5.75 9.21 7.15
CA ALA A 143 -5.08 8.18 7.94
C ALA A 143 -4.14 7.36 7.06
N THR A 144 -2.99 6.99 7.62
CA THR A 144 -2.00 6.12 6.98
C THR A 144 -1.54 5.07 7.97
N ILE A 145 -1.20 3.88 7.49
CA ILE A 145 -0.48 2.86 8.25
C ILE A 145 0.32 1.98 7.29
N THR A 146 1.56 1.65 7.64
CA THR A 146 2.31 0.64 6.88
C THR A 146 1.80 -0.76 7.18
N PHE A 147 1.91 -1.69 6.23
CA PHE A 147 1.56 -3.10 6.49
C PHE A 147 2.36 -3.69 7.65
N GLN A 148 3.61 -3.28 7.79
CA GLN A 148 4.50 -3.67 8.87
C GLN A 148 3.88 -3.34 10.24
N ASN A 149 3.53 -2.07 10.46
CA ASN A 149 2.93 -1.66 11.72
C ASN A 149 1.50 -2.18 11.89
N TYR A 150 0.72 -2.28 10.82
CA TYR A 150 -0.61 -2.88 10.85
C TYR A 150 -0.58 -4.33 11.36
N PHE A 151 0.29 -5.18 10.81
CA PHE A 151 0.38 -6.58 11.24
C PHE A 151 1.00 -6.72 12.65
N ARG A 152 1.85 -5.78 13.08
CA ARG A 152 2.38 -5.75 14.46
C ARG A 152 1.31 -5.49 15.52
N MET A 153 0.15 -4.93 15.15
CA MET A 153 -0.97 -4.74 16.08
C MET A 153 -1.66 -6.05 16.47
N TYR A 154 -1.47 -7.13 15.71
CA TYR A 154 -2.08 -8.42 16.01
C TYR A 154 -1.37 -9.10 17.18
N LYS A 155 -2.14 -9.50 18.20
CA LYS A 155 -1.62 -10.26 19.37
C LYS A 155 -0.89 -11.55 18.98
N LYS A 156 -1.33 -12.19 17.89
CA LYS A 156 -0.71 -13.38 17.33
C LYS A 156 -0.62 -13.22 15.82
N LEU A 157 0.61 -13.30 15.32
CA LEU A 157 0.91 -13.24 13.89
C LEU A 157 1.52 -14.56 13.44
N ALA A 158 0.97 -15.13 12.37
CA ALA A 158 1.50 -16.30 11.70
C ALA A 158 1.27 -16.15 10.19
N GLY A 159 2.12 -16.79 9.39
CA GLY A 159 2.03 -16.76 7.94
C GLY A 159 2.47 -18.08 7.33
N MET A 160 2.04 -18.33 6.10
CA MET A 160 2.45 -19.48 5.32
C MET A 160 2.84 -19.05 3.91
N THR A 161 3.95 -19.60 3.41
CA THR A 161 4.42 -19.39 2.04
C THR A 161 5.43 -20.47 1.70
N GLY A 162 5.56 -20.82 0.42
CA GLY A 162 6.57 -21.77 -0.04
C GLY A 162 7.99 -21.19 -0.15
N THR A 163 8.18 -19.88 0.08
CA THR A 163 9.44 -19.18 -0.21
C THR A 163 9.82 -18.13 0.85
N ALA A 164 9.66 -18.45 2.14
CA ALA A 164 9.99 -17.51 3.25
C ALA A 164 11.46 -17.51 3.67
N LEU A 165 12.20 -18.61 3.46
CA LEU A 165 13.51 -18.82 4.09
C LEU A 165 14.54 -17.72 3.75
N THR A 166 14.50 -17.20 2.51
CA THR A 166 15.42 -16.13 2.10
C THR A 166 15.22 -14.82 2.85
N GLU A 167 13.99 -14.57 3.32
CA GLU A 167 13.60 -13.34 4.02
C GLU A 167 13.50 -13.54 5.55
N GLU A 168 14.03 -14.65 6.08
CA GLU A 168 13.93 -14.98 7.51
C GLU A 168 14.42 -13.85 8.41
N GLN A 169 15.55 -13.22 8.04
CA GLN A 169 16.08 -12.10 8.80
C GLN A 169 15.12 -10.91 8.81
N GLU A 170 14.46 -10.60 7.68
CA GLU A 170 13.44 -9.54 7.62
C GLU A 170 12.23 -9.89 8.51
N PHE A 171 11.72 -11.12 8.43
CA PHE A 171 10.60 -11.57 9.28
C PHE A 171 10.93 -11.49 10.77
N ARG A 172 12.13 -11.92 11.15
CA ARG A 172 12.58 -11.90 12.54
C ARG A 172 12.87 -10.49 13.04
N THR A 173 13.42 -9.62 12.21
CA THR A 173 13.72 -8.23 12.61
C THR A 173 12.44 -7.40 12.74
N ILE A 174 11.55 -7.46 11.76
CA ILE A 174 10.36 -6.59 11.68
C ILE A 174 9.19 -7.17 12.50
N TYR A 175 8.85 -8.44 12.27
CA TYR A 175 7.63 -9.05 12.80
C TYR A 175 7.86 -9.94 14.03
N LYS A 176 9.14 -10.22 14.37
CA LYS A 176 9.53 -11.17 15.43
C LYS A 176 8.96 -12.57 15.18
N VAL A 177 8.88 -12.96 13.90
CA VAL A 177 8.39 -14.28 13.47
C VAL A 177 9.56 -15.11 12.93
N ASP A 178 9.68 -16.34 13.41
CA ASP A 178 10.65 -17.32 12.92
C ASP A 178 10.11 -18.03 11.67
N VAL A 179 11.02 -18.45 10.78
CA VAL A 179 10.66 -19.21 9.58
C VAL A 179 11.00 -20.68 9.78
N VAL A 180 9.98 -21.53 9.77
CA VAL A 180 10.16 -22.99 9.87
C VAL A 180 9.92 -23.63 8.52
N VAL A 181 10.92 -24.36 8.02
CA VAL A 181 10.80 -25.13 6.76
C VAL A 181 10.10 -26.44 7.05
N ILE A 182 8.84 -26.55 6.62
CA ILE A 182 8.08 -27.79 6.72
C ILE A 182 8.52 -28.74 5.59
N PRO A 183 8.89 -30.01 5.90
CA PRO A 183 9.22 -30.99 4.88
C PRO A 183 8.06 -31.20 3.90
N THR A 184 8.39 -31.44 2.63
CA THR A 184 7.37 -31.74 1.63
C THR A 184 6.75 -33.12 1.88
N ASN A 185 5.46 -33.27 1.57
CA ASN A 185 4.74 -34.54 1.71
C ASN A 185 5.36 -35.69 0.89
N LYS A 186 5.91 -35.36 -0.28
CA LYS A 186 6.63 -36.28 -1.16
C LYS A 186 7.98 -35.67 -1.57
N PRO A 187 8.97 -36.49 -1.95
CA PRO A 187 10.26 -36.00 -2.44
C PRO A 187 10.09 -35.11 -3.68
N MET A 188 10.78 -33.98 -3.71
CA MET A 188 10.77 -33.06 -4.86
C MET A 188 11.73 -33.58 -5.94
N ILE A 189 11.21 -33.83 -7.15
CA ILE A 189 11.97 -34.42 -8.27
C ILE A 189 12.01 -33.51 -9.52
N ARG A 190 11.57 -32.25 -9.40
CA ARG A 190 11.58 -31.29 -10.50
C ARG A 190 13.01 -31.05 -10.97
N LYS A 191 13.22 -31.02 -12.29
CA LYS A 191 14.50 -30.69 -12.90
C LYS A 191 14.58 -29.19 -13.18
N ASP A 192 15.37 -28.47 -12.38
CA ASP A 192 15.66 -27.06 -12.61
C ASP A 192 16.90 -26.94 -13.52
N HIS A 193 16.68 -26.59 -14.78
CA HIS A 193 17.75 -26.40 -15.76
C HIS A 193 18.50 -25.08 -15.52
N PRO A 194 19.78 -24.99 -15.92
CA PRO A 194 20.52 -23.73 -15.94
C PRO A 194 19.83 -22.68 -16.82
N ASP A 195 20.13 -21.41 -16.55
CA ASP A 195 19.62 -20.29 -17.33
C ASP A 195 20.26 -20.26 -18.73
N CYS A 196 19.48 -19.96 -19.76
CA CYS A 196 19.94 -19.71 -21.11
C CYS A 196 20.04 -18.20 -21.33
N VAL A 197 21.26 -17.69 -21.54
CA VAL A 197 21.51 -16.25 -21.74
C VAL A 197 21.72 -15.95 -23.21
N TYR A 198 21.07 -14.88 -23.70
CA TYR A 198 21.10 -14.41 -25.08
C TYR A 198 21.60 -12.97 -25.13
N LYS A 199 22.13 -12.59 -26.29
CA LYS A 199 22.63 -11.23 -26.52
C LYS A 199 21.49 -10.21 -26.61
N ASN A 200 20.41 -10.55 -27.32
CA ASN A 200 19.27 -9.67 -27.57
C ASN A 200 17.93 -10.34 -27.25
N GLU A 201 16.88 -9.53 -27.10
CA GLU A 201 15.53 -10.04 -26.80
C GLU A 201 14.94 -10.89 -27.94
N VAL A 202 15.29 -10.58 -29.19
CA VAL A 202 14.76 -11.29 -30.37
C VAL A 202 15.21 -12.74 -30.38
N GLY A 203 16.52 -13.00 -30.22
CA GLY A 203 17.06 -14.36 -30.16
C GLY A 203 16.53 -15.14 -28.96
N LYS A 204 16.41 -14.47 -27.80
CA LYS A 204 15.76 -15.02 -26.61
C LYS A 204 14.34 -15.52 -26.90
N PHE A 205 13.48 -14.66 -27.45
CA PHE A 205 12.08 -15.02 -27.70
C PHE A 205 11.94 -16.07 -28.81
N ASN A 206 12.76 -16.01 -29.86
CA ASN A 206 12.79 -17.06 -30.88
C ASN A 206 13.11 -18.44 -30.27
N SER A 207 14.10 -18.50 -29.37
CA SER A 207 14.44 -19.75 -28.69
C SER A 207 13.35 -20.23 -27.74
N VAL A 208 12.70 -19.32 -26.99
CA VAL A 208 11.53 -19.66 -26.15
C VAL A 208 10.43 -20.29 -27.00
N ILE A 209 10.11 -19.70 -28.14
CA ILE A 209 9.06 -20.21 -29.03
C ILE A 209 9.43 -21.58 -29.60
N ASN A 210 10.69 -21.78 -30.00
CA ASN A 210 11.16 -23.08 -30.50
C ASN A 210 11.03 -24.18 -29.43
N GLU A 211 11.44 -23.88 -28.19
CA GLU A 211 11.28 -24.79 -27.04
C GLU A 211 9.80 -25.14 -26.79
N VAL A 212 8.91 -24.14 -26.79
CA VAL A 212 7.46 -24.35 -26.62
C VAL A 212 6.90 -25.24 -27.73
N VAL A 213 7.33 -25.05 -28.98
CA VAL A 213 6.91 -25.88 -30.11
C VAL A 213 7.36 -27.33 -29.92
N GLU A 214 8.58 -27.57 -29.44
CA GLU A 214 9.07 -28.92 -29.16
C GLU A 214 8.32 -29.60 -28.01
N CYS A 215 8.05 -28.87 -26.92
CA CYS A 215 7.23 -29.33 -25.81
C CYS A 215 5.79 -29.63 -26.23
N HIS A 216 5.18 -28.77 -27.05
CA HIS A 216 3.83 -28.97 -27.55
C HIS A 216 3.74 -30.20 -28.47
N LYS A 217 4.74 -30.43 -29.34
CA LYS A 217 4.81 -31.62 -30.21
C LYS A 217 4.85 -32.94 -29.44
N ARG A 218 5.54 -32.97 -28.29
CA ARG A 218 5.53 -34.14 -27.37
C ARG A 218 4.33 -34.17 -26.43
N GLY A 219 3.48 -33.14 -26.47
CA GLY A 219 2.29 -32.97 -25.62
C GLY A 219 2.58 -32.60 -24.17
N GLN A 220 3.77 -32.09 -23.87
CA GLN A 220 4.12 -31.59 -22.55
C GLN A 220 3.44 -30.24 -22.31
N PRO A 221 2.70 -30.04 -21.19
CA PRO A 221 2.13 -28.75 -20.87
C PRO A 221 3.21 -27.73 -20.50
N VAL A 222 3.01 -26.48 -20.94
CA VAL A 222 3.97 -25.38 -20.74
C VAL A 222 3.29 -24.17 -20.12
N LEU A 223 3.90 -23.63 -19.06
CA LEU A 223 3.57 -22.34 -18.48
C LEU A 223 4.72 -21.35 -18.72
N ILE A 224 4.43 -20.28 -19.44
CA ILE A 224 5.38 -19.21 -19.79
C ILE A 224 5.11 -18.01 -18.88
N GLY A 225 6.08 -17.62 -18.06
CA GLY A 225 5.99 -16.44 -17.20
C GLY A 225 6.71 -15.24 -17.81
N THR A 226 5.99 -14.13 -18.02
CA THR A 226 6.55 -12.83 -18.43
C THR A 226 6.45 -11.81 -17.30
N ILE A 227 7.16 -10.68 -17.38
CA ILE A 227 7.05 -9.60 -16.37
C ILE A 227 6.08 -8.47 -16.74
N SER A 228 5.70 -8.37 -18.02
CA SER A 228 4.78 -7.32 -18.51
C SER A 228 3.71 -7.88 -19.43
N ILE A 229 2.59 -7.14 -19.53
CA ILE A 229 1.46 -7.46 -20.42
C ILE A 229 1.91 -7.37 -21.87
N GLU A 230 2.69 -6.34 -22.21
CA GLU A 230 3.25 -6.14 -23.55
C GLU A 230 4.03 -7.35 -24.05
N LYS A 231 4.93 -7.90 -23.21
CA LYS A 231 5.72 -9.09 -23.56
C LYS A 231 4.85 -10.35 -23.67
N SER A 232 3.80 -10.45 -22.84
CA SER A 232 2.80 -11.52 -22.96
C SER A 232 2.05 -11.48 -24.31
N GLU A 233 1.62 -10.29 -24.75
CA GLU A 233 0.95 -10.11 -26.04
C GLU A 233 1.89 -10.36 -27.23
N LEU A 234 3.15 -9.91 -27.15
CA LEU A 234 4.18 -10.18 -28.15
C LEU A 234 4.38 -11.69 -28.34
N LEU A 235 4.57 -12.44 -27.24
CA LEU A 235 4.70 -13.90 -27.28
C LEU A 235 3.45 -14.58 -27.81
N SER A 236 2.26 -14.07 -27.46
CA SER A 236 1.00 -14.57 -28.02
C SER A 236 0.98 -14.47 -29.54
N VAL A 237 1.35 -13.31 -30.09
CA VAL A 237 1.45 -13.12 -31.56
C VAL A 237 2.45 -14.08 -32.19
N MET A 238 3.62 -14.27 -31.57
CA MET A 238 4.63 -15.20 -32.07
C MET A 238 4.15 -16.66 -32.05
N LEU A 239 3.46 -17.10 -31.00
CA LEU A 239 2.87 -18.44 -30.91
C LEU A 239 1.73 -18.64 -31.93
N LYS A 240 0.89 -17.62 -32.16
CA LYS A 240 -0.18 -17.67 -33.19
C LYS A 240 0.43 -17.89 -34.58
N ARG A 241 1.53 -17.20 -34.91
CA ARG A 241 2.25 -17.39 -36.19
C ARG A 241 2.78 -18.81 -36.39
N ARG A 242 3.10 -19.52 -35.30
CA ARG A 242 3.53 -20.92 -35.31
C ARG A 242 2.37 -21.93 -35.22
N GLY A 243 1.12 -21.46 -35.14
CA GLY A 243 -0.07 -22.31 -35.07
C GLY A 243 -0.28 -23.01 -33.72
N ILE A 244 0.33 -22.51 -32.65
CA ILE A 244 0.23 -23.13 -31.32
C ILE A 244 -0.97 -22.54 -30.55
N PRO A 245 -1.98 -23.35 -30.19
CA PRO A 245 -3.09 -22.89 -29.36
C PRO A 245 -2.61 -22.59 -27.94
N HIS A 246 -2.93 -21.42 -27.42
CA HIS A 246 -2.50 -20.99 -26.10
C HIS A 246 -3.52 -20.06 -25.44
N GLN A 247 -3.38 -19.90 -24.13
CA GLN A 247 -4.15 -18.96 -23.32
C GLN A 247 -3.23 -17.89 -22.72
N VAL A 248 -3.73 -16.67 -22.56
CA VAL A 248 -2.96 -15.53 -22.00
C VAL A 248 -3.67 -15.01 -20.76
N LEU A 249 -2.91 -14.78 -19.69
CA LEU A 249 -3.40 -14.33 -18.39
C LEU A 249 -2.71 -13.01 -18.02
N ASN A 250 -3.49 -11.94 -18.01
CA ASN A 250 -2.99 -10.57 -17.82
C ASN A 250 -3.40 -9.98 -16.44
N ALA A 251 -3.72 -10.82 -15.46
CA ALA A 251 -4.13 -10.43 -14.09
C ALA A 251 -5.34 -9.47 -13.99
N LYS A 252 -6.21 -9.46 -15.01
CA LYS A 252 -7.40 -8.61 -15.11
C LYS A 252 -8.67 -9.27 -14.57
N TYR A 253 -8.83 -10.59 -14.73
CA TYR A 253 -10.08 -11.30 -14.42
C TYR A 253 -9.82 -12.55 -13.57
N HIS A 254 -9.83 -12.40 -12.25
CA HIS A 254 -9.39 -13.46 -11.32
C HIS A 254 -10.14 -14.79 -11.48
N GLU A 255 -11.47 -14.76 -11.61
CA GLU A 255 -12.25 -15.99 -11.72
C GLU A 255 -11.92 -16.75 -13.02
N LYS A 256 -11.95 -16.05 -14.16
CA LYS A 256 -11.63 -16.64 -15.48
C LYS A 256 -10.20 -17.16 -15.54
N GLU A 257 -9.26 -16.43 -14.96
CA GLU A 257 -7.85 -16.83 -14.90
C GLU A 257 -7.65 -18.08 -14.06
N ALA A 258 -8.37 -18.19 -12.94
CA ALA A 258 -8.36 -19.40 -12.13
C ALA A 258 -8.89 -20.60 -12.91
N GLU A 259 -9.95 -20.43 -13.72
CA GLU A 259 -10.46 -21.51 -14.58
C GLU A 259 -9.42 -21.99 -15.59
N ILE A 260 -8.74 -21.05 -16.25
CA ILE A 260 -7.71 -21.37 -17.24
C ILE A 260 -6.52 -22.09 -16.58
N ILE A 261 -6.03 -21.56 -15.46
CA ILE A 261 -4.88 -22.13 -14.73
C ILE A 261 -5.18 -23.52 -14.19
N ALA A 262 -6.40 -23.75 -13.71
CA ALA A 262 -6.85 -25.07 -13.25
C ALA A 262 -6.77 -26.14 -14.36
N GLN A 263 -6.77 -25.71 -15.64
CA GLN A 263 -6.68 -26.59 -16.81
C GLN A 263 -5.32 -26.54 -17.51
N ALA A 264 -4.38 -25.72 -17.03
CA ALA A 264 -3.06 -25.53 -17.66
C ALA A 264 -2.16 -26.79 -17.63
N GLY A 265 -2.48 -27.77 -16.78
CA GLY A 265 -1.74 -29.03 -16.67
C GLY A 265 -2.20 -30.13 -17.63
N LYS A 266 -3.11 -29.84 -18.59
CA LYS A 266 -3.60 -30.82 -19.58
C LYS A 266 -2.58 -31.10 -20.69
N TYR A 267 -2.72 -32.24 -21.37
CA TYR A 267 -1.80 -32.64 -22.43
C TYR A 267 -1.76 -31.59 -23.55
N GLY A 268 -0.54 -31.14 -23.88
CA GLY A 268 -0.29 -30.12 -24.91
C GLY A 268 -0.76 -28.70 -24.56
N ALA A 269 -1.24 -28.42 -23.35
CA ALA A 269 -1.71 -27.09 -22.98
C ALA A 269 -0.55 -26.07 -22.92
N VAL A 270 -0.73 -24.90 -23.52
CA VAL A 270 0.23 -23.79 -23.46
C VAL A 270 -0.45 -22.58 -22.83
N THR A 271 0.15 -22.04 -21.76
CA THR A 271 -0.40 -20.90 -21.02
C THR A 271 0.68 -19.85 -20.84
N ILE A 272 0.37 -18.60 -21.15
CA ILE A 272 1.20 -17.42 -20.87
C ILE A 272 0.61 -16.71 -19.67
N ALA A 273 1.44 -16.42 -18.67
CA ALA A 273 1.07 -15.70 -17.46
C ALA A 273 1.94 -14.45 -17.30
N THR A 274 1.31 -13.28 -17.25
CA THR A 274 1.98 -12.05 -16.86
C THR A 274 2.20 -12.04 -15.35
N ASN A 275 3.43 -11.76 -14.92
CA ASN A 275 3.91 -11.80 -13.54
C ASN A 275 3.50 -13.09 -12.82
N MET A 276 2.66 -12.95 -11.79
CA MET A 276 2.09 -14.05 -11.01
C MET A 276 0.60 -14.25 -11.28
N ALA A 277 0.10 -13.93 -12.48
CA ALA A 277 -1.28 -14.24 -12.87
C ALA A 277 -1.59 -15.73 -12.60
N GLY A 278 -2.81 -16.02 -12.10
CA GLY A 278 -3.14 -17.38 -11.66
C GLY A 278 -2.60 -17.77 -10.27
N ARG A 279 -2.13 -16.82 -9.45
CA ARG A 279 -1.77 -17.06 -8.05
C ARG A 279 -2.97 -17.49 -7.22
N GLY A 280 -2.78 -18.56 -6.45
CA GLY A 280 -3.80 -19.17 -5.59
C GLY A 280 -4.41 -20.45 -6.16
N THR A 281 -4.32 -20.67 -7.48
CA THR A 281 -4.84 -21.89 -8.12
C THR A 281 -3.72 -22.89 -8.38
N ASP A 282 -3.99 -24.16 -8.04
CA ASP A 282 -3.08 -25.27 -8.30
C ASP A 282 -3.15 -25.74 -9.76
N ILE A 283 -1.99 -26.03 -10.35
CA ILE A 283 -1.88 -26.63 -11.68
C ILE A 283 -1.64 -28.13 -11.48
N MET A 284 -2.73 -28.90 -11.50
CA MET A 284 -2.67 -30.36 -11.43
C MET A 284 -2.43 -30.95 -12.82
N LEU A 285 -1.52 -31.93 -12.92
CA LEU A 285 -1.28 -32.66 -14.16
C LEU A 285 -2.54 -33.43 -14.58
N GLY A 286 -2.93 -33.31 -15.85
CA GLY A 286 -4.20 -33.83 -16.38
C GLY A 286 -5.41 -32.93 -16.18
N GLY A 287 -5.26 -31.80 -15.47
CA GLY A 287 -6.31 -30.83 -15.17
C GLY A 287 -7.00 -31.04 -13.82
N ASN A 288 -7.63 -29.98 -13.31
CA ASN A 288 -8.26 -30.00 -12.00
C ASN A 288 -9.72 -30.51 -12.04
N ALA A 289 -9.95 -31.75 -11.63
CA ALA A 289 -11.28 -32.38 -11.62
C ALA A 289 -12.27 -31.67 -10.68
N GLU A 290 -11.82 -31.14 -9.54
CA GLU A 290 -12.69 -30.40 -8.60
C GLU A 290 -13.19 -29.11 -9.22
N PHE A 291 -12.33 -28.41 -9.95
CA PHE A 291 -12.69 -27.17 -10.62
C PHE A 291 -13.75 -27.42 -11.71
N ILE A 292 -13.55 -28.47 -12.52
CA ILE A 292 -14.50 -28.86 -13.56
C ILE A 292 -15.84 -29.27 -12.93
N ALA A 293 -15.81 -30.05 -11.85
CA ALA A 293 -17.03 -30.47 -11.15
C ALA A 293 -17.83 -29.28 -10.60
N LYS A 294 -17.16 -28.29 -9.99
CA LYS A 294 -17.80 -27.05 -9.53
C LYS A 294 -18.39 -26.25 -10.69
N GLN A 295 -17.68 -26.15 -11.81
CA GLN A 295 -18.17 -25.44 -13.00
C GLN A 295 -19.40 -26.13 -13.60
N GLU A 296 -19.43 -27.46 -13.62
CA GLU A 296 -20.59 -28.22 -14.08
C GLU A 296 -21.79 -28.00 -13.16
N MET A 297 -21.58 -27.97 -11.84
CA MET A 297 -22.65 -27.63 -10.88
C MET A 297 -23.23 -26.23 -11.11
N ARG A 298 -22.38 -25.24 -11.45
CA ARG A 298 -22.83 -23.89 -11.82
C ARG A 298 -23.71 -23.91 -13.06
N LYS A 299 -23.34 -24.68 -14.08
CA LYS A 299 -24.12 -24.83 -15.32
C LYS A 299 -25.46 -25.51 -15.07
N THR A 300 -25.52 -26.46 -14.13
CA THR A 300 -26.80 -27.09 -13.72
C THR A 300 -27.68 -26.17 -12.85
N GLY A 301 -27.26 -24.93 -12.60
CA GLY A 301 -28.06 -23.92 -11.88
C GLY A 301 -27.90 -23.92 -10.36
N CYS A 302 -26.90 -24.63 -9.80
CA CYS A 302 -26.64 -24.59 -8.36
C CYS A 302 -26.08 -23.22 -7.95
N SER A 303 -26.56 -22.67 -6.84
CA SER A 303 -26.04 -21.42 -6.27
C SER A 303 -24.63 -21.59 -5.70
N GLU A 304 -23.84 -20.50 -5.65
CA GLU A 304 -22.48 -20.51 -5.08
C GLU A 304 -22.46 -20.95 -3.61
N GLU A 305 -23.47 -20.55 -2.83
CA GLU A 305 -23.61 -20.97 -1.43
C GLU A 305 -23.78 -22.48 -1.33
N MET A 306 -24.60 -23.06 -2.21
CA MET A 306 -24.83 -24.50 -2.22
C MET A 306 -23.59 -25.28 -2.69
N ILE A 307 -22.83 -24.77 -3.67
CA ILE A 307 -21.56 -25.38 -4.10
C ILE A 307 -20.53 -25.33 -2.97
N SER A 308 -20.45 -24.22 -2.22
CA SER A 308 -19.57 -24.08 -1.06
C SER A 308 -19.93 -25.10 0.03
N GLN A 309 -21.21 -25.23 0.37
CA GLN A 309 -21.68 -26.20 1.37
C GLN A 309 -21.53 -27.66 0.89
N ALA A 310 -21.68 -27.91 -0.42
CA ALA A 310 -21.50 -29.22 -1.02
C ALA A 310 -20.02 -29.66 -1.06
N THR A 311 -19.09 -28.71 -1.15
CA THR A 311 -17.64 -29.00 -1.18
C THR A 311 -16.98 -28.95 0.19
N GLY A 312 -17.63 -28.34 1.20
CA GLY A 312 -17.14 -28.29 2.57
C GLY A 312 -17.28 -29.60 3.35
N PHE A 313 -16.47 -29.73 4.41
CA PHE A 313 -16.45 -30.90 5.31
C PHE A 313 -17.40 -30.79 6.51
N ASN A 314 -18.19 -29.72 6.59
CA ASN A 314 -19.07 -29.46 7.73
C ASN A 314 -20.20 -30.50 7.82
N GLU A 315 -20.52 -30.95 9.03
CA GLU A 315 -21.72 -31.75 9.26
C GLU A 315 -22.98 -30.90 9.05
N THR A 316 -23.97 -31.47 8.36
CA THR A 316 -25.27 -30.81 8.12
C THR A 316 -26.36 -31.86 8.02
N SER A 317 -27.55 -31.53 8.51
CA SER A 317 -28.78 -32.32 8.38
C SER A 317 -29.67 -31.84 7.23
N ASP A 318 -29.24 -30.82 6.48
CA ASP A 318 -30.00 -30.26 5.36
C ASP A 318 -30.00 -31.23 4.15
N GLU A 319 -31.19 -31.69 3.75
CA GLU A 319 -31.35 -32.67 2.67
C GLU A 319 -30.94 -32.11 1.30
N GLU A 320 -31.11 -30.81 1.04
CA GLU A 320 -30.70 -30.19 -0.22
C GLU A 320 -29.18 -30.18 -0.35
N VAL A 321 -28.48 -29.85 0.75
CA VAL A 321 -27.01 -29.88 0.80
C VAL A 321 -26.49 -31.30 0.68
N LEU A 322 -27.14 -32.28 1.32
CA LEU A 322 -26.75 -33.69 1.20
C LEU A 322 -26.93 -34.23 -0.22
N ASN A 323 -27.99 -33.83 -0.93
CA ASN A 323 -28.19 -34.19 -2.33
C ASN A 323 -27.17 -33.50 -3.24
N ALA A 324 -26.91 -32.20 -3.05
CA ALA A 324 -25.86 -31.48 -3.78
C ALA A 324 -24.48 -32.10 -3.56
N ARG A 325 -24.17 -32.60 -2.34
CA ARG A 325 -22.95 -33.36 -2.04
C ARG A 325 -22.85 -34.67 -2.83
N LYS A 326 -23.96 -35.42 -2.92
CA LYS A 326 -23.99 -36.68 -3.69
C LYS A 326 -23.76 -36.40 -5.18
N THR A 327 -24.46 -35.41 -5.74
CA THR A 327 -24.29 -35.00 -7.13
C THR A 327 -22.86 -34.53 -7.41
N TYR A 328 -22.30 -33.67 -6.54
CA TYR A 328 -20.91 -33.23 -6.65
C TYR A 328 -19.93 -34.41 -6.66
N ARG A 329 -20.10 -35.39 -5.75
CA ARG A 329 -19.24 -36.58 -5.69
C ARG A 329 -19.32 -37.42 -6.96
N GLN A 330 -20.52 -37.63 -7.50
CA GLN A 330 -20.72 -38.37 -8.75
C GLN A 330 -20.04 -37.69 -9.94
N ILE A 331 -20.25 -36.37 -10.09
CA ILE A 331 -19.62 -35.57 -11.14
C ILE A 331 -18.09 -35.60 -11.00
N LEU A 332 -17.59 -35.40 -9.77
CA LEU A 332 -16.16 -35.42 -9.46
C LEU A 332 -15.53 -36.77 -9.79
N GLU A 333 -16.18 -37.89 -9.44
CA GLU A 333 -15.67 -39.22 -9.74
C GLU A 333 -15.60 -39.48 -11.26
N GLY A 334 -16.61 -39.02 -12.01
CA GLY A 334 -16.61 -39.06 -13.47
C GLY A 334 -15.42 -38.32 -14.07
N PHE A 335 -15.20 -37.07 -13.65
CA PHE A 335 -14.09 -36.27 -14.16
C PHE A 335 -12.72 -36.76 -13.67
N LYS A 336 -12.61 -37.30 -12.45
CA LYS A 336 -11.36 -37.91 -11.97
C LYS A 336 -10.86 -39.01 -12.88
N LYS A 337 -11.74 -39.86 -13.42
CA LYS A 337 -11.36 -40.92 -14.37
C LYS A 337 -10.80 -40.35 -15.67
N VAL A 338 -11.31 -39.21 -16.13
CA VAL A 338 -10.82 -38.52 -17.32
C VAL A 338 -9.47 -37.86 -17.05
N THR A 339 -9.36 -37.11 -15.96
CA THR A 339 -8.12 -36.40 -15.60
C THR A 339 -6.99 -37.35 -15.25
N GLU A 340 -7.26 -38.53 -14.69
CA GLU A 340 -6.21 -39.52 -14.38
C GLU A 340 -5.57 -40.09 -15.65
N LYS A 341 -6.37 -40.44 -16.67
CA LYS A 341 -5.83 -40.87 -17.97
C LYS A 341 -5.01 -39.79 -18.66
N GLU A 342 -5.43 -38.53 -18.51
CA GLU A 342 -4.70 -37.40 -19.04
C GLU A 342 -3.39 -37.16 -18.25
N ARG A 343 -3.44 -37.36 -16.93
CA ARG A 343 -2.29 -37.26 -16.03
C ARG A 343 -1.19 -38.24 -16.43
N GLU A 344 -1.54 -39.48 -16.73
CA GLU A 344 -0.58 -40.50 -17.20
C GLU A 344 0.22 -40.01 -18.42
N LYS A 345 -0.46 -39.50 -19.45
CA LYS A 345 0.18 -38.94 -20.65
C LYS A 345 1.08 -37.75 -20.34
N VAL A 346 0.65 -36.87 -19.43
CA VAL A 346 1.42 -35.67 -19.05
C VAL A 346 2.67 -36.06 -18.26
N VAL A 347 2.56 -37.05 -17.36
CA VAL A 347 3.68 -37.60 -16.60
C VAL A 347 4.70 -38.25 -17.54
N GLU A 348 4.25 -39.04 -18.52
CA GLU A 348 5.10 -39.63 -19.57
C GLU A 348 5.78 -38.56 -20.44
N ALA A 349 5.09 -37.45 -20.74
CA ALA A 349 5.63 -36.32 -21.47
C ALA A 349 6.66 -35.48 -20.68
N GLY A 350 6.88 -35.80 -19.38
CA GLY A 350 7.85 -35.14 -18.51
C GLY A 350 7.26 -34.16 -17.48
N GLY A 351 5.93 -34.12 -17.35
CA GLY A 351 5.22 -33.24 -16.42
C GLY A 351 5.18 -31.77 -16.88
N LEU A 352 4.72 -30.87 -16.01
CA LEU A 352 4.60 -29.44 -16.34
C LEU A 352 5.98 -28.80 -16.54
N TYR A 353 6.15 -28.10 -17.66
CA TYR A 353 7.35 -27.33 -17.95
C TYR A 353 7.12 -25.84 -17.71
N ILE A 354 8.03 -25.23 -16.94
CA ILE A 354 7.98 -23.81 -16.62
C ILE A 354 9.08 -23.08 -17.41
N ILE A 355 8.68 -22.06 -18.16
CA ILE A 355 9.59 -21.17 -18.88
C ILE A 355 9.47 -19.78 -18.29
N GLY A 356 10.53 -19.29 -17.64
CA GLY A 356 10.66 -17.88 -17.30
C GLY A 356 11.30 -17.13 -18.45
N THR A 357 10.68 -16.07 -18.95
CA THR A 357 11.21 -15.31 -20.09
C THR A 357 12.19 -14.23 -19.69
N GLU A 358 12.29 -13.95 -18.37
CA GLU A 358 13.17 -13.00 -17.71
C GLU A 358 13.31 -13.40 -16.22
N ARG A 359 14.25 -12.78 -15.54
CA ARG A 359 14.41 -12.86 -14.08
C ARG A 359 13.68 -11.71 -13.41
N HIS A 360 12.93 -12.00 -12.35
CA HIS A 360 12.33 -10.96 -11.52
C HIS A 360 13.41 -10.28 -10.64
N GLU A 361 13.07 -9.14 -10.07
CA GLU A 361 13.92 -8.42 -9.11
C GLU A 361 14.26 -9.24 -7.86
N SER A 362 13.43 -10.24 -7.53
CA SER A 362 13.64 -11.12 -6.38
C SER A 362 13.65 -12.59 -6.79
N ARG A 363 14.64 -13.32 -6.28
CA ARG A 363 14.78 -14.77 -6.42
C ARG A 363 13.57 -15.52 -5.87
N ARG A 364 12.93 -14.95 -4.85
CA ARG A 364 11.71 -15.50 -4.23
C ARG A 364 10.59 -15.66 -5.25
N ILE A 365 10.41 -14.69 -6.14
CA ILE A 365 9.34 -14.67 -7.16
C ILE A 365 9.65 -15.68 -8.26
N ASP A 366 10.89 -15.73 -8.72
CA ASP A 366 11.33 -16.76 -9.67
C ASP A 366 11.08 -18.17 -9.14
N ASN A 367 11.40 -18.41 -7.87
CA ASN A 367 11.17 -19.71 -7.23
C ASN A 367 9.67 -20.02 -7.07
N GLN A 368 8.80 -19.02 -6.94
CA GLN A 368 7.35 -19.22 -6.97
C GLN A 368 6.86 -19.65 -8.35
N LEU A 369 7.45 -19.10 -9.41
CA LEU A 369 7.16 -19.53 -10.78
C LEU A 369 7.62 -20.98 -10.99
N ARG A 370 8.87 -21.31 -10.63
CA ARG A 370 9.38 -22.70 -10.66
C ARG A 370 8.50 -23.65 -9.85
N GLY A 371 8.08 -23.22 -8.67
CA GLY A 371 7.20 -23.95 -7.74
C GLY A 371 5.79 -24.23 -8.26
N ARG A 372 5.41 -23.73 -9.43
CA ARG A 372 4.20 -24.16 -10.13
C ARG A 372 4.31 -25.58 -10.68
N SER A 373 5.52 -26.06 -10.93
CA SER A 373 5.80 -27.42 -11.39
C SER A 373 6.40 -28.31 -10.27
N GLY A 374 6.26 -29.63 -10.44
CA GLY A 374 6.80 -30.64 -9.52
C GLY A 374 6.04 -30.77 -8.20
N ARG A 375 4.74 -30.48 -8.19
CA ARG A 375 3.91 -30.54 -6.99
C ARG A 375 3.67 -31.98 -6.56
N GLN A 376 3.60 -32.24 -5.25
CA GLN A 376 3.38 -33.59 -4.71
C GLN A 376 4.31 -34.67 -5.32
N GLY A 377 5.56 -34.31 -5.61
CA GLY A 377 6.55 -35.23 -6.19
C GLY A 377 6.29 -35.61 -7.64
N ASP A 378 5.42 -34.89 -8.34
CA ASP A 378 5.22 -35.06 -9.78
C ASP A 378 6.51 -34.72 -10.57
N PRO A 379 6.72 -35.34 -11.74
CA PRO A 379 7.77 -34.89 -12.65
C PRO A 379 7.48 -33.48 -13.14
N GLY A 380 8.54 -32.80 -13.55
CA GLY A 380 8.44 -31.47 -14.12
C GLY A 380 9.81 -30.88 -14.36
N ALA A 381 9.84 -29.78 -15.09
CA ALA A 381 11.06 -29.06 -15.36
C ALA A 381 10.85 -27.55 -15.30
N SER A 382 11.94 -26.80 -15.08
CA SER A 382 11.92 -25.35 -15.22
C SER A 382 13.19 -24.85 -15.90
N ARG A 383 13.08 -23.77 -16.67
CA ARG A 383 14.20 -23.08 -17.31
C ARG A 383 13.90 -21.59 -17.44
N PHE A 384 14.93 -20.75 -17.29
CA PHE A 384 14.83 -19.31 -17.52
C PHE A 384 15.64 -18.93 -18.76
N TYR A 385 15.07 -18.05 -19.57
CA TYR A 385 15.67 -17.45 -20.74
C TYR A 385 15.89 -15.98 -20.43
N ILE A 386 17.09 -15.47 -20.64
CA ILE A 386 17.49 -14.13 -20.19
C ILE A 386 18.20 -13.44 -21.36
N SER A 387 17.90 -12.17 -21.60
CA SER A 387 18.63 -11.31 -22.52
C SER A 387 19.50 -10.34 -21.72
N LEU A 388 20.64 -9.93 -22.29
CA LEU A 388 21.41 -8.81 -21.75
C LEU A 388 20.68 -7.47 -21.83
N GLU A 389 19.65 -7.38 -22.68
CA GLU A 389 18.78 -6.21 -22.83
C GLU A 389 17.63 -6.19 -21.81
N ASP A 390 17.41 -7.29 -21.05
CA ASP A 390 16.37 -7.36 -20.03
C ASP A 390 16.64 -6.35 -18.91
N ASP A 391 15.59 -5.81 -18.29
CA ASP A 391 15.68 -4.73 -17.29
C ASP A 391 16.63 -5.08 -16.12
N LEU A 392 16.57 -6.31 -15.61
CA LEU A 392 17.48 -6.74 -14.53
C LEU A 392 18.95 -6.65 -14.95
N MET A 393 19.26 -7.07 -16.18
CA MET A 393 20.64 -7.10 -16.69
C MET A 393 21.11 -5.70 -17.09
N ARG A 394 20.23 -4.92 -17.72
CA ARG A 394 20.50 -3.54 -18.14
C ARG A 394 20.73 -2.60 -16.95
N LEU A 395 19.94 -2.78 -15.89
CA LEU A 395 20.10 -1.98 -14.68
C LEU A 395 21.21 -2.57 -13.81
N PHE A 396 21.13 -3.84 -13.40
CA PHE A 396 21.98 -4.35 -12.31
C PHE A 396 23.08 -5.32 -12.75
N GLY A 397 23.16 -5.63 -14.04
CA GLY A 397 24.28 -6.35 -14.64
C GLY A 397 25.57 -5.53 -14.48
N SER A 398 26.70 -6.22 -14.32
CA SER A 398 28.00 -5.54 -14.32
C SER A 398 28.40 -5.23 -15.77
N ASP A 399 28.96 -4.05 -16.04
CA ASP A 399 29.49 -3.69 -17.37
C ASP A 399 30.49 -4.71 -17.91
N ARG A 400 31.19 -5.37 -16.98
CA ARG A 400 32.11 -6.47 -17.27
C ARG A 400 31.43 -7.67 -17.95
N LEU A 401 30.17 -7.99 -17.63
CA LEU A 401 29.42 -9.06 -18.29
C LEU A 401 29.11 -8.71 -19.75
N GLN A 402 28.66 -7.49 -19.99
CA GLN A 402 28.40 -7.00 -21.34
C GLN A 402 29.68 -7.01 -22.18
N GLY A 403 30.80 -6.59 -21.60
CA GLY A 403 32.12 -6.68 -22.24
C GLY A 403 32.54 -8.11 -22.59
N ILE A 404 32.32 -9.08 -21.69
CA ILE A 404 32.64 -10.49 -21.95
C ILE A 404 31.80 -11.07 -23.09
N VAL A 405 30.48 -10.82 -23.10
CA VAL A 405 29.59 -11.36 -24.14
C VAL A 405 29.83 -10.72 -25.50
N ASN A 406 30.11 -9.41 -25.53
CA ASN A 406 30.50 -8.73 -26.76
C ASN A 406 31.84 -9.23 -27.32
N ALA A 407 32.81 -9.55 -26.44
CA ALA A 407 34.10 -10.12 -26.84
C ALA A 407 34.01 -11.57 -27.34
N LEU A 408 32.99 -12.33 -26.92
CA LEU A 408 32.77 -13.72 -27.34
C LEU A 408 32.26 -13.84 -28.80
N GLY A 409 31.84 -12.75 -29.44
CA GLY A 409 31.49 -12.74 -30.87
C GLY A 409 30.32 -13.66 -31.26
N LEU A 410 29.38 -13.88 -30.34
CA LEU A 410 28.27 -14.81 -30.51
C LEU A 410 27.22 -14.30 -31.50
N GLU A 411 26.66 -15.22 -32.28
CA GLU A 411 25.46 -14.98 -33.09
C GLU A 411 24.24 -14.73 -32.19
N GLU A 412 23.24 -14.02 -32.72
CA GLU A 412 22.08 -13.56 -31.93
C GLU A 412 21.26 -14.72 -31.32
N ASP A 413 21.22 -15.86 -31.99
CA ASP A 413 20.40 -17.01 -31.60
C ASP A 413 21.18 -18.07 -30.78
N GLN A 414 22.47 -17.86 -30.48
CA GLN A 414 23.27 -18.85 -29.77
C GLN A 414 23.15 -18.69 -28.24
N PRO A 415 22.64 -19.71 -27.50
CA PRO A 415 22.54 -19.63 -26.05
C PRO A 415 23.91 -19.74 -25.38
N ILE A 416 24.13 -18.92 -24.35
CA ILE A 416 25.28 -19.04 -23.46
C ILE A 416 24.86 -19.80 -22.21
N GLU A 417 25.16 -21.09 -22.16
CA GLU A 417 24.94 -21.92 -20.98
C GLU A 417 26.24 -22.02 -20.17
N HIS A 418 26.49 -21.06 -19.29
CA HIS A 418 27.68 -21.06 -18.45
C HIS A 418 27.34 -20.79 -16.99
N ARG A 419 27.74 -21.68 -16.07
CA ARG A 419 27.47 -21.57 -14.62
C ARG A 419 27.92 -20.24 -14.01
N MET A 420 28.99 -19.64 -14.54
CA MET A 420 29.47 -18.32 -14.10
C MET A 420 28.45 -17.21 -14.34
N LEU A 421 27.68 -17.26 -15.43
CA LEU A 421 26.67 -16.25 -15.76
C LEU A 421 25.49 -16.34 -14.79
N SER A 422 25.01 -17.55 -14.49
CA SER A 422 23.94 -17.75 -13.51
C SER A 422 24.31 -17.18 -12.14
N ASN A 423 25.54 -17.37 -11.66
CA ASN A 423 26.00 -16.79 -10.39
C ASN A 423 26.04 -15.25 -10.44
N ALA A 424 26.41 -14.66 -11.58
CA ALA A 424 26.47 -13.22 -11.73
C ALA A 424 25.06 -12.59 -11.72
N ILE A 425 24.09 -13.26 -12.36
CA ILE A 425 22.66 -12.91 -12.31
C ILE A 425 22.13 -13.01 -10.88
N GLU A 426 22.44 -14.08 -10.15
CA GLU A 426 22.04 -14.23 -8.74
C GLU A 426 22.60 -13.09 -7.87
N ASN A 427 23.84 -12.65 -8.12
CA ASN A 427 24.44 -11.52 -7.41
C ASN A 427 23.80 -10.17 -7.81
N ALA A 428 23.29 -10.02 -9.03
CA ALA A 428 22.50 -8.86 -9.42
C ALA A 428 21.16 -8.84 -8.66
N GLN A 429 20.43 -9.97 -8.61
CA GLN A 429 19.19 -10.09 -7.83
C GLN A 429 19.40 -9.78 -6.35
N LYS A 430 20.44 -10.34 -5.71
CA LYS A 430 20.74 -10.04 -4.30
C LYS A 430 20.99 -8.56 -4.03
N ARG A 431 21.61 -7.85 -4.97
CA ARG A 431 21.83 -6.39 -4.85
C ARG A 431 20.50 -5.63 -4.91
N VAL A 432 19.61 -6.01 -5.82
CA VAL A 432 18.25 -5.43 -5.94
C VAL A 432 17.43 -5.73 -4.69
N GLU A 433 17.44 -6.98 -4.21
CA GLU A 433 16.76 -7.38 -2.97
C GLU A 433 17.26 -6.60 -1.76
N GLY A 434 18.58 -6.46 -1.59
CA GLY A 434 19.17 -5.69 -0.51
C GLY A 434 18.80 -4.20 -0.57
N ARG A 435 18.72 -3.64 -1.78
CA ARG A 435 18.26 -2.26 -2.00
C ARG A 435 16.78 -2.10 -1.66
N ASN A 436 15.92 -2.99 -2.15
CA ASN A 436 14.48 -2.97 -1.87
C ASN A 436 14.20 -3.16 -0.37
N PHE A 437 14.98 -4.01 0.30
CA PHE A 437 14.97 -4.13 1.76
C PHE A 437 15.36 -2.82 2.45
N GLY A 438 16.42 -2.15 1.98
CA GLY A 438 16.83 -0.84 2.49
C GLY A 438 15.72 0.22 2.38
N ILE A 439 15.02 0.27 1.23
CA ILE A 439 13.88 1.17 1.02
C ILE A 439 12.75 0.85 2.01
N ARG A 440 12.37 -0.43 2.14
CA ARG A 440 11.31 -0.86 3.09
C ARG A 440 11.69 -0.54 4.54
N LYS A 441 12.94 -0.77 4.92
CA LYS A 441 13.46 -0.44 6.25
C LYS A 441 13.37 1.05 6.52
N ASN A 442 13.74 1.88 5.54
CA ASN A 442 13.66 3.32 5.67
C ASN A 442 12.20 3.80 5.84
N VAL A 443 11.28 3.30 5.00
CA VAL A 443 9.83 3.58 5.14
C VAL A 443 9.31 3.19 6.52
N LEU A 444 9.71 2.02 7.04
CA LEU A 444 9.33 1.58 8.38
C LEU A 444 9.89 2.50 9.48
N GLN A 445 11.12 2.98 9.36
CA GLN A 445 11.74 3.88 10.35
C GLN A 445 10.98 5.21 10.48
N PHE A 446 10.55 5.79 9.34
CA PHE A 446 9.71 6.99 9.35
C PHE A 446 8.31 6.71 9.92
N ASP A 447 7.67 5.60 9.51
CA ASP A 447 6.35 5.24 10.03
C ASP A 447 6.39 4.84 11.51
N ASP A 448 7.48 4.30 12.04
CA ASP A 448 7.62 3.99 13.47
C ASP A 448 7.52 5.25 14.35
N VAL A 449 7.99 6.41 13.86
CA VAL A 449 7.80 7.71 14.53
C VAL A 449 6.33 8.09 14.53
N MET A 450 5.69 8.05 13.36
CA MET A 450 4.25 8.35 13.21
C MET A 450 3.37 7.37 13.99
N ASN A 451 3.77 6.10 14.08
CA ASN A 451 3.00 5.05 14.74
C ASN A 451 2.93 5.30 16.25
N LYS A 452 4.00 5.79 16.88
CA LYS A 452 3.96 6.17 18.31
C LYS A 452 2.99 7.32 18.57
N GLN A 453 3.02 8.35 17.72
CA GLN A 453 2.08 9.48 17.82
C GLN A 453 0.64 9.01 17.61
N ARG A 454 0.43 8.14 16.61
CA ARG A 454 -0.86 7.53 16.28
C ARG A 454 -1.41 6.68 17.42
N GLU A 455 -0.58 5.89 18.10
CA GLU A 455 -1.00 5.09 19.25
C GLU A 455 -1.56 5.96 20.38
N ILE A 456 -0.95 7.12 20.63
CA ILE A 456 -1.42 8.10 21.63
C ILE A 456 -2.76 8.70 21.20
N ILE A 457 -2.83 9.26 19.98
CA ILE A 457 -4.04 9.92 19.47
C ILE A 457 -5.20 8.93 19.35
N TYR A 458 -4.97 7.72 18.84
CA TYR A 458 -6.01 6.71 18.68
C TYR A 458 -6.43 6.10 20.01
N GLY A 459 -5.52 6.04 20.99
CA GLY A 459 -5.85 5.70 22.37
C GLY A 459 -6.81 6.71 22.98
N GLN A 460 -6.46 8.00 22.94
CA GLN A 460 -7.33 9.08 23.44
C GLN A 460 -8.68 9.10 22.71
N ARG A 461 -8.67 8.99 21.39
CA ARG A 461 -9.89 8.96 20.58
C ARG A 461 -10.80 7.79 20.93
N ARG A 462 -10.22 6.61 21.26
CA ARG A 462 -10.98 5.44 21.68
C ARG A 462 -11.66 5.66 23.02
N ASN A 463 -10.95 6.20 24.01
CA ASN A 463 -11.51 6.50 25.33
C ASN A 463 -12.75 7.41 25.24
N VAL A 464 -12.70 8.40 24.35
CA VAL A 464 -13.83 9.31 24.09
C VAL A 464 -15.02 8.59 23.44
N LEU A 465 -14.75 7.68 22.50
CA LEU A 465 -15.78 6.90 21.80
C LEU A 465 -16.41 5.82 22.70
N ASP A 466 -15.64 5.26 23.62
CA ASP A 466 -16.10 4.26 24.60
C ASP A 466 -16.96 4.88 25.72
N GLY A 467 -17.08 6.23 25.74
CA GLY A 467 -17.97 6.96 26.63
C GLY A 467 -17.38 7.23 28.02
N GLU A 468 -16.06 7.25 28.15
CA GLU A 468 -15.40 7.63 29.40
C GLU A 468 -15.73 9.08 29.79
N ASN A 469 -15.74 9.34 31.10
CA ASN A 469 -15.94 10.70 31.62
C ASN A 469 -14.70 11.55 31.38
N LEU A 470 -14.86 12.65 30.63
CA LEU A 470 -13.76 13.51 30.19
C LEU A 470 -13.45 14.68 31.15
N ARG A 471 -14.17 14.81 32.27
CA ARG A 471 -13.96 15.90 33.23
C ARG A 471 -12.51 15.99 33.71
N GLU A 472 -11.95 14.86 34.11
CA GLU A 472 -10.57 14.78 34.59
C GLU A 472 -9.57 15.09 33.49
N SER A 473 -9.89 14.72 32.24
CA SER A 473 -9.06 15.03 31.10
C SER A 473 -9.02 16.54 30.85
N LEU A 474 -10.16 17.23 30.94
CA LEU A 474 -10.22 18.68 30.78
C LEU A 474 -9.57 19.44 31.93
N ALA A 475 -9.72 18.98 33.17
CA ALA A 475 -9.00 19.55 34.31
C ALA A 475 -7.48 19.52 34.06
N LYS A 476 -6.96 18.39 33.57
CA LYS A 476 -5.54 18.27 33.18
C LYS A 476 -5.15 19.16 32.00
N MET A 477 -6.05 19.42 31.05
CA MET A 477 -5.78 20.37 29.96
C MET A 477 -5.67 21.79 30.49
N ILE A 478 -6.55 22.20 31.41
CA ILE A 478 -6.49 23.51 32.08
C ILE A 478 -5.17 23.65 32.85
N GLU A 479 -4.79 22.62 33.62
CA GLU A 479 -3.51 22.57 34.33
C GLU A 479 -2.31 22.71 33.37
N GLY A 480 -2.32 21.97 32.26
CA GLY A 480 -1.25 22.02 31.25
C GLY A 480 -1.12 23.39 30.58
N ILE A 481 -2.25 24.05 30.26
CA ILE A 481 -2.24 25.40 29.70
C ILE A 481 -1.69 26.41 30.72
N ALA A 482 -2.11 26.32 31.99
CA ALA A 482 -1.60 27.20 33.05
C ALA A 482 -0.10 27.02 33.29
N GLU A 483 0.38 25.77 33.29
CA GLU A 483 1.80 25.44 33.37
C GLU A 483 2.59 26.01 32.19
N TYR A 484 2.06 25.87 30.97
CA TYR A 484 2.69 26.41 29.76
C TYR A 484 2.81 27.94 29.80
N ILE A 485 1.75 28.66 30.22
CA ILE A 485 1.80 30.12 30.37
C ILE A 485 2.87 30.52 31.39
N ALA A 486 2.92 29.84 32.55
CA ALA A 486 3.92 30.10 33.56
C ALA A 486 5.34 29.81 33.05
N ASP A 487 5.55 28.74 32.29
CA ASP A 487 6.86 28.39 31.72
C ASP A 487 7.31 29.31 30.59
N LEU A 488 6.38 29.82 29.80
CA LEU A 488 6.70 30.72 28.68
C LEU A 488 7.14 32.10 29.19
N TYR A 489 6.44 32.64 30.19
CA TYR A 489 6.61 34.03 30.61
C TYR A 489 7.41 34.22 31.92
N CYS A 490 7.53 33.20 32.77
CA CYS A 490 8.24 33.31 34.05
C CYS A 490 9.64 32.67 34.05
N LYS A 491 10.07 32.02 32.96
CA LYS A 491 11.30 31.22 32.93
C LYS A 491 12.59 32.05 32.88
N GLU A 492 12.56 33.24 32.29
CA GLU A 492 13.76 34.07 32.13
C GLU A 492 14.18 34.79 33.41
N SER A 493 13.25 35.01 34.35
CA SER A 493 13.55 35.69 35.60
C SER A 493 12.70 35.13 36.75
N PRO A 494 13.30 34.83 37.91
CA PRO A 494 12.55 34.45 39.10
C PRO A 494 11.80 35.63 39.73
N HIS A 495 12.02 36.86 39.25
CA HIS A 495 11.40 38.07 39.75
C HIS A 495 10.20 38.47 38.89
N ALA A 496 9.02 38.54 39.51
CA ALA A 496 7.75 38.90 38.89
C ALA A 496 7.74 40.27 38.20
N GLU A 497 8.57 41.22 38.65
CA GLU A 497 8.72 42.54 38.05
C GLU A 497 9.19 42.49 36.58
N ASN A 498 9.92 41.43 36.21
CA ASN A 498 10.50 41.27 34.88
C ASN A 498 9.66 40.39 33.96
N TRP A 499 8.48 39.93 34.41
CA TRP A 499 7.60 39.12 33.57
C TRP A 499 6.82 39.99 32.59
N ASP A 500 6.55 39.44 31.41
CA ASP A 500 5.67 40.07 30.42
C ASP A 500 4.19 39.89 30.83
N TRP A 501 3.73 40.75 31.73
CA TRP A 501 2.35 40.75 32.24
C TRP A 501 1.31 41.04 31.16
N GLU A 502 1.67 41.79 30.10
CA GLU A 502 0.78 42.04 28.97
C GLU A 502 0.61 40.77 28.12
N GLY A 503 1.71 40.05 27.86
CA GLY A 503 1.71 38.74 27.22
C GLY A 503 0.92 37.69 28.00
N ILE A 504 1.17 37.57 29.31
CA ILE A 504 0.43 36.66 30.21
C ILE A 504 -1.06 36.96 30.15
N LYS A 505 -1.45 38.24 30.29
CA LYS A 505 -2.86 38.65 30.24
C LYS A 505 -3.51 38.28 28.91
N SER A 506 -2.85 38.63 27.79
CA SER A 506 -3.36 38.36 26.44
C SER A 506 -3.55 36.85 26.20
N TYR A 507 -2.57 36.03 26.59
CA TYR A 507 -2.66 34.59 26.43
C TYR A 507 -3.73 33.97 27.34
N ALA A 508 -3.76 34.38 28.61
CA ALA A 508 -4.70 33.86 29.58
C ALA A 508 -6.15 34.19 29.20
N GLU A 509 -6.43 35.42 28.76
CA GLU A 509 -7.79 35.86 28.36
C GLU A 509 -8.27 35.25 27.03
N ASN A 510 -7.35 34.86 26.14
CA ASN A 510 -7.70 34.18 24.89
C ASN A 510 -8.18 32.73 25.14
N THR A 511 -7.72 32.12 26.23
CA THR A 511 -7.87 30.66 26.44
C THR A 511 -8.66 30.31 27.70
N LEU A 512 -8.19 30.73 28.89
CA LEU A 512 -8.72 30.29 30.19
C LEU A 512 -9.62 31.33 30.85
N VAL A 513 -9.17 32.58 30.89
CA VAL A 513 -9.74 33.67 31.68
C VAL A 513 -10.79 34.40 30.82
N PRO A 514 -11.94 34.83 31.38
CA PRO A 514 -12.86 35.69 30.63
C PRO A 514 -12.20 37.02 30.29
N ALA A 515 -12.59 37.65 29.18
CA ALA A 515 -12.04 38.93 28.76
C ALA A 515 -12.18 39.99 29.86
N GLY A 516 -11.07 40.65 30.22
CA GLY A 516 -11.02 41.58 31.34
C GLY A 516 -11.14 40.95 32.73
N GLY A 517 -11.05 39.62 32.84
CA GLY A 517 -11.05 38.87 34.10
C GLY A 517 -9.68 38.73 34.74
N PHE A 518 -8.61 39.04 34.00
CA PHE A 518 -7.24 39.04 34.53
C PHE A 518 -6.86 40.45 35.01
N ASN A 519 -7.40 40.85 36.16
CA ASN A 519 -7.16 42.14 36.79
C ASN A 519 -6.48 41.94 38.15
N LEU A 520 -5.15 41.91 38.14
CA LEU A 520 -4.33 41.98 39.34
C LEU A 520 -3.81 43.41 39.51
N SER A 521 -3.80 43.91 40.75
CA SER A 521 -3.08 45.13 41.10
C SER A 521 -1.57 44.91 40.97
N ASP A 522 -0.80 46.00 40.87
CA ASP A 522 0.67 45.90 40.70
C ASP A 522 1.34 45.27 41.94
N ASP A 523 0.83 45.55 43.14
CA ASP A 523 1.28 44.91 44.39
C ASP A 523 1.02 43.39 44.38
N GLU A 524 -0.13 42.96 43.86
CA GLU A 524 -0.46 41.53 43.72
C GLU A 524 0.46 40.86 42.69
N LYS A 525 0.67 41.48 41.52
CA LYS A 525 1.57 40.97 40.47
C LYS A 525 2.98 40.72 40.99
N TYR A 526 3.58 41.71 41.66
CA TYR A 526 4.98 41.63 42.08
C TYR A 526 5.23 40.70 43.27
N SER A 527 4.15 40.27 43.95
CA SER A 527 4.25 39.30 45.05
C SER A 527 4.21 37.84 44.60
N LEU A 528 3.84 37.56 43.34
CA LEU A 528 3.63 36.20 42.84
C LEU A 528 4.95 35.50 42.47
N VAL A 529 5.03 34.21 42.78
CA VAL A 529 6.03 33.28 42.24
C VAL A 529 5.39 32.44 41.13
N ARG A 530 6.21 31.79 40.28
CA ARG A 530 5.77 30.94 39.16
C ARG A 530 4.64 29.98 39.54
N GLU A 531 4.76 29.33 40.70
CA GLU A 531 3.74 28.40 41.19
C GLU A 531 2.44 29.11 41.58
N ASP A 532 2.52 30.30 42.18
CA ASP A 532 1.33 31.08 42.56
C ASP A 532 0.55 31.54 41.32
N LEU A 533 1.25 31.96 40.25
CA LEU A 533 0.62 32.30 38.97
C LEU A 533 -0.07 31.08 38.34
N LYS A 534 0.61 29.92 38.36
CA LYS A 534 0.05 28.66 37.85
C LYS A 534 -1.21 28.27 38.61
N GLU A 535 -1.18 28.27 39.95
CA GLU A 535 -2.34 27.94 40.79
C GLU A 535 -3.49 28.93 40.59
N LEU A 536 -3.20 30.22 40.44
CA LEU A 536 -4.20 31.24 40.14
C LEU A 536 -4.93 30.95 38.83
N LEU A 537 -4.19 30.66 37.75
CA LEU A 537 -4.77 30.35 36.45
C LEU A 537 -5.59 29.06 36.46
N ILE A 538 -5.11 28.02 37.15
CA ILE A 538 -5.85 26.76 37.35
C ILE A 538 -7.17 27.02 38.06
N LYS A 539 -7.13 27.80 39.15
CA LYS A 539 -8.32 28.13 39.93
C LYS A 539 -9.36 28.85 39.08
N ILE A 540 -8.96 29.89 38.36
CA ILE A 540 -9.87 30.66 37.48
C ILE A 540 -10.48 29.76 36.40
N GLY A 541 -9.66 28.96 35.71
CA GLY A 541 -10.13 28.05 34.66
C GLY A 541 -11.10 26.99 35.20
N THR A 542 -10.81 26.43 36.38
CA THR A 542 -11.64 25.41 37.03
C THR A 542 -12.97 25.96 37.52
N GLU A 543 -12.97 27.15 38.13
CA GLU A 543 -14.20 27.84 38.56
C GLU A 543 -15.11 28.13 37.37
N ARG A 544 -14.53 28.61 36.26
CA ARG A 544 -15.27 28.88 35.03
C ARG A 544 -15.86 27.61 34.42
N TYR A 545 -15.08 26.53 34.36
CA TYR A 545 -15.55 25.24 33.89
C TYR A 545 -16.71 24.72 34.77
N ASN A 546 -16.60 24.80 36.10
CA ASN A 546 -17.65 24.36 37.02
C ASN A 546 -18.93 25.19 36.90
N ALA A 547 -18.81 26.51 36.72
CA ALA A 547 -19.94 27.38 36.45
C ALA A 547 -20.65 27.00 35.14
N LYS A 548 -19.87 26.65 34.12
CA LYS A 548 -20.40 26.18 32.82
C LYS A 548 -21.14 24.85 32.92
N GLU A 549 -20.59 23.90 33.67
CA GLU A 549 -21.24 22.62 33.92
C GLU A 549 -22.56 22.79 34.70
N ALA A 550 -22.62 23.75 35.64
CA ALA A 550 -23.85 24.08 36.37
C ALA A 550 -24.90 24.78 35.50
N GLU A 551 -24.48 25.57 34.50
CA GLU A 551 -25.37 26.27 33.55
C GLU A 551 -26.05 25.29 32.58
N ILE A 552 -25.27 24.39 31.95
CA ILE A 552 -25.75 23.50 30.88
C ILE A 552 -26.25 22.15 31.40
N GLY A 553 -25.82 21.75 32.60
CA GLY A 553 -26.11 20.44 33.19
C GLY A 553 -25.09 19.36 32.79
N THR A 554 -24.89 18.39 33.68
CA THR A 554 -23.80 17.40 33.57
C THR A 554 -23.91 16.53 32.32
N GLU A 555 -25.09 16.05 31.93
CA GLU A 555 -25.24 15.13 30.80
C GLU A 555 -24.90 15.80 29.45
N LEU A 556 -25.47 16.98 29.19
CA LEU A 556 -25.15 17.78 28.01
C LEU A 556 -23.69 18.25 28.01
N MET A 557 -23.12 18.56 29.18
CA MET A 557 -21.70 18.89 29.28
C MET A 557 -20.82 17.71 28.81
N ARG A 558 -21.09 16.47 29.26
CA ARG A 558 -20.32 15.30 28.79
C ARG A 558 -20.48 15.03 27.30
N GLU A 559 -21.65 15.28 26.71
CA GLU A 559 -21.82 15.19 25.26
C GLU A 559 -21.05 16.27 24.52
N LEU A 560 -21.12 17.52 24.98
CA LEU A 560 -20.37 18.64 24.42
C LEU A 560 -18.87 18.36 24.39
N GLU A 561 -18.31 17.94 25.51
CA GLU A 561 -16.89 17.63 25.64
C GLU A 561 -16.44 16.58 24.64
N ARG A 562 -17.23 15.52 24.47
CA ARG A 562 -16.94 14.45 23.51
C ARG A 562 -16.98 14.96 22.08
N VAL A 563 -18.00 15.73 21.72
CA VAL A 563 -18.17 16.28 20.36
C VAL A 563 -17.03 17.25 20.03
N VAL A 564 -16.73 18.18 20.93
CA VAL A 564 -15.67 19.19 20.73
C VAL A 564 -14.31 18.52 20.66
N LEU A 565 -13.98 17.63 21.62
CA LEU A 565 -12.69 16.95 21.64
C LEU A 565 -12.45 16.13 20.38
N LEU A 566 -13.43 15.31 19.95
CA LEU A 566 -13.29 14.51 18.73
C LEU A 566 -13.10 15.39 17.49
N ARG A 567 -13.87 16.47 17.36
CA ARG A 567 -13.78 17.38 16.22
C ARG A 567 -12.41 18.05 16.14
N VAL A 568 -11.94 18.59 17.26
CA VAL A 568 -10.64 19.31 17.32
C VAL A 568 -9.48 18.34 17.10
N VAL A 569 -9.49 17.18 17.77
CA VAL A 569 -8.48 16.13 17.58
C VAL A 569 -8.42 15.69 16.13
N ASP A 570 -9.56 15.40 15.49
CA ASP A 570 -9.59 14.95 14.10
C ASP A 570 -9.04 16.02 13.16
N GLN A 571 -9.44 17.28 13.32
CA GLN A 571 -8.94 18.38 12.48
C GLN A 571 -7.42 18.56 12.63
N LYS A 572 -6.93 18.72 13.86
CA LYS A 572 -5.50 18.96 14.13
C LYS A 572 -4.63 17.77 13.74
N TRP A 573 -5.13 16.55 13.96
CA TRP A 573 -4.42 15.33 13.56
C TRP A 573 -4.29 15.21 12.04
N MET A 574 -5.33 15.56 11.28
CA MET A 574 -5.24 15.57 9.81
C MET A 574 -4.23 16.61 9.31
N ASP A 575 -4.27 17.83 9.87
CA ASP A 575 -3.31 18.88 9.52
C ASP A 575 -1.88 18.47 9.89
N HIS A 576 -1.70 17.76 11.01
CA HIS A 576 -0.40 17.22 11.43
C HIS A 576 0.10 16.10 10.52
N ILE A 577 -0.77 15.20 10.05
CA ILE A 577 -0.36 14.18 9.06
C ILE A 577 0.17 14.85 7.79
N ASP A 578 -0.55 15.86 7.28
CA ASP A 578 -0.12 16.62 6.10
C ASP A 578 1.24 17.32 6.35
N ALA A 579 1.41 17.94 7.52
CA ALA A 579 2.65 18.63 7.89
C ALA A 579 3.83 17.66 8.07
N MET A 580 3.60 16.48 8.64
CA MET A 580 4.61 15.42 8.77
C MET A 580 5.03 14.85 7.42
N ASP A 581 4.10 14.74 6.46
CA ASP A 581 4.44 14.34 5.10
C ASP A 581 5.34 15.39 4.41
N GLN A 582 5.03 16.68 4.57
CA GLN A 582 5.88 17.77 4.07
C GLN A 582 7.28 17.75 4.72
N LEU A 583 7.35 17.55 6.04
CA LEU A 583 8.62 17.44 6.78
C LEU A 583 9.46 16.29 6.22
N ARG A 584 8.86 15.13 5.98
CA ARG A 584 9.54 13.96 5.43
C ARG A 584 10.18 14.25 4.07
N HIS A 585 9.54 15.05 3.22
CA HIS A 585 10.11 15.45 1.93
C HIS A 585 11.25 16.47 2.09
N GLY A 586 11.11 17.44 2.99
CA GLY A 586 12.13 18.48 3.23
C GLY A 586 13.40 17.96 3.90
N ILE A 587 13.30 16.93 4.75
CA ILE A 587 14.43 16.44 5.56
C ILE A 587 15.52 15.76 4.73
N GLY A 588 15.17 15.24 3.54
CA GLY A 588 16.13 14.62 2.62
C GLY A 588 17.24 15.57 2.18
N MET A 589 16.95 16.88 2.04
CA MET A 589 17.95 17.89 1.66
C MET A 589 18.89 18.27 2.82
N ARG A 590 18.52 17.97 4.07
CA ARG A 590 19.37 18.22 5.25
C ARG A 590 20.41 17.11 5.49
N ALA A 591 20.28 15.98 4.78
CA ALA A 591 21.27 14.89 4.78
C ALA A 591 22.68 15.34 4.34
N TYR A 592 22.79 16.47 3.61
CA TYR A 592 24.06 17.10 3.26
C TYR A 592 24.89 17.54 4.47
N GLY A 593 24.26 17.72 5.64
CA GLY A 593 24.92 18.11 6.90
C GLY A 593 25.53 16.97 7.73
N GLN A 594 25.71 15.76 7.17
CA GLN A 594 26.22 14.55 7.87
C GLN A 594 25.39 14.11 9.09
N ARG A 595 24.15 14.57 9.23
CA ARG A 595 23.22 14.11 10.27
C ARG A 595 22.23 13.09 9.70
N ASP A 596 21.86 12.10 10.51
CA ASP A 596 20.89 11.08 10.11
C ASP A 596 19.49 11.72 9.93
N PRO A 597 18.91 11.69 8.72
CA PRO A 597 17.61 12.30 8.45
C PRO A 597 16.47 11.75 9.30
N VAL A 598 16.53 10.48 9.71
CA VAL A 598 15.51 9.86 10.55
C VAL A 598 15.54 10.44 11.96
N VAL A 599 16.75 10.77 12.46
CA VAL A 599 16.92 11.36 13.79
C VAL A 599 16.38 12.79 13.82
N GLU A 600 16.71 13.60 12.80
CA GLU A 600 16.18 14.95 12.67
C GLU A 600 14.65 14.94 12.49
N TYR A 601 14.14 14.05 11.64
CA TYR A 601 12.69 13.86 11.47
C TYR A 601 11.99 13.48 12.77
N LYS A 602 12.62 12.62 13.57
CA LYS A 602 12.08 12.26 14.88
C LYS A 602 12.06 13.45 15.84
N PHE A 603 13.08 14.30 15.82
CA PHE A 603 13.16 15.47 16.70
C PHE A 603 12.15 16.54 16.30
N GLU A 604 12.17 16.98 15.05
CA GLU A 604 11.23 17.99 14.52
C GLU A 604 9.78 17.47 14.57
N GLY A 605 9.56 16.22 14.17
CA GLY A 605 8.25 15.60 14.22
C GLY A 605 7.70 15.45 15.63
N PHE A 606 8.57 15.32 16.64
CA PHE A 606 8.16 15.33 18.05
C PHE A 606 7.78 16.73 18.51
N GLN A 607 8.55 17.76 18.14
CA GLN A 607 8.21 19.16 18.45
C GLN A 607 6.87 19.58 17.83
N MET A 608 6.65 19.25 16.55
CA MET A 608 5.37 19.48 15.87
C MET A 608 4.22 18.74 16.55
N PHE A 609 4.46 17.52 17.03
CA PHE A 609 3.46 16.76 17.76
C PHE A 609 3.12 17.38 19.12
N GLU A 610 4.11 17.85 19.90
CA GLU A 610 3.87 18.57 21.15
C GLU A 610 3.09 19.87 20.92
N GLU A 611 3.43 20.61 19.87
CA GLU A 611 2.70 21.82 19.46
C GLU A 611 1.25 21.51 19.04
N MET A 612 1.05 20.45 18.27
CA MET A 612 -0.29 19.97 17.91
C MET A 612 -1.11 19.61 19.16
N ILE A 613 -0.52 18.86 20.10
CA ILE A 613 -1.18 18.49 21.36
C ILE A 613 -1.56 19.75 22.15
N ARG A 614 -0.65 20.72 22.28
CA ARG A 614 -0.94 21.99 22.96
C ARG A 614 -2.08 22.73 22.27
N SER A 615 -2.06 22.83 20.95
CA SER A 615 -3.12 23.49 20.18
C SER A 615 -4.47 22.77 20.33
N ILE A 616 -4.50 21.44 20.42
CA ILE A 616 -5.71 20.69 20.73
C ILE A 616 -6.24 21.07 22.12
N GLN A 617 -5.38 21.09 23.15
CA GLN A 617 -5.78 21.43 24.52
C GLN A 617 -6.38 22.83 24.58
N GLU A 618 -5.72 23.81 23.97
CA GLU A 618 -6.17 25.20 23.92
C GLU A 618 -7.50 25.35 23.20
N ASP A 619 -7.64 24.80 21.99
CA ASP A 619 -8.86 24.93 21.19
C ASP A 619 -10.05 24.23 21.88
N VAL A 620 -9.82 23.06 22.48
CA VAL A 620 -10.87 22.33 23.21
C VAL A 620 -11.35 23.14 24.42
N VAL A 621 -10.43 23.59 25.28
CA VAL A 621 -10.78 24.36 26.47
C VAL A 621 -11.46 25.69 26.07
N LYS A 622 -10.92 26.38 25.07
CA LYS A 622 -11.47 27.63 24.57
C LYS A 622 -12.87 27.46 23.99
N ILE A 623 -13.13 26.43 23.18
CA ILE A 623 -14.45 26.18 22.61
C ILE A 623 -15.45 25.85 23.72
N ILE A 624 -15.08 24.99 24.67
CA ILE A 624 -15.96 24.60 25.78
C ILE A 624 -16.32 25.82 26.65
N LEU A 625 -15.32 26.59 27.10
CA LEU A 625 -15.52 27.73 27.99
C LEU A 625 -16.25 28.93 27.35
N ASN A 626 -16.27 29.01 26.02
CA ASN A 626 -16.96 30.07 25.26
C ASN A 626 -18.24 29.60 24.56
N SER A 627 -18.58 28.30 24.63
CA SER A 627 -19.79 27.77 24.00
C SER A 627 -21.04 28.33 24.67
N HIS A 628 -22.05 28.69 23.88
CA HIS A 628 -23.40 28.98 24.36
C HIS A 628 -24.31 27.88 23.82
N ILE A 629 -24.94 27.11 24.70
CA ILE A 629 -25.79 25.97 24.31
C ILE A 629 -27.12 26.12 25.03
N ASP A 630 -28.19 26.18 24.24
CA ASP A 630 -29.56 26.05 24.71
C ASP A 630 -30.04 24.59 24.51
N GLU A 631 -30.95 24.09 25.36
CA GLU A 631 -31.48 22.72 25.32
C GLU A 631 -32.08 22.32 23.94
N GLU A 632 -32.51 23.29 23.12
CA GLU A 632 -33.03 23.05 21.77
C GLU A 632 -31.95 22.77 20.70
N HIS A 633 -30.67 23.09 20.98
CA HIS A 633 -29.55 22.98 20.03
C HIS A 633 -28.46 22.04 20.55
N ALA A 634 -28.82 20.78 20.81
CA ALA A 634 -27.86 19.76 21.21
C ALA A 634 -26.70 19.64 20.19
N PRO A 635 -25.43 19.58 20.64
CA PRO A 635 -24.27 19.51 19.75
C PRO A 635 -24.33 18.26 18.87
N GLN A 636 -24.48 18.46 17.56
CA GLN A 636 -24.50 17.37 16.59
C GLN A 636 -23.07 16.99 16.17
N ARG A 637 -22.82 15.70 16.01
CA ARG A 637 -21.56 15.20 15.45
C ARG A 637 -21.51 15.49 13.96
N GLU A 638 -20.81 16.55 13.58
CA GLU A 638 -20.48 16.82 12.19
C GLU A 638 -19.23 16.04 11.77
N LYS A 639 -19.25 15.43 10.59
CA LYS A 639 -18.07 14.77 10.01
C LYS A 639 -17.11 15.83 9.50
N VAL A 640 -15.85 15.75 9.90
CA VAL A 640 -14.80 16.71 9.49
C VAL A 640 -14.35 16.48 8.03
N ALA A 641 -14.52 15.26 7.51
CA ALA A 641 -14.27 14.92 6.11
C ALA A 641 -15.17 13.76 5.65
N GLU A 642 -15.52 13.74 4.37
CA GLU A 642 -16.15 12.58 3.73
C GLU A 642 -15.07 11.66 3.16
N PRO A 643 -15.01 10.37 3.59
CA PRO A 643 -14.06 9.43 3.02
C PRO A 643 -14.46 9.08 1.59
N VAL A 644 -13.55 9.27 0.64
CA VAL A 644 -13.71 8.73 -0.70
C VAL A 644 -13.52 7.21 -0.61
N MET A 645 -14.61 6.44 -0.63
CA MET A 645 -14.51 4.99 -0.63
C MET A 645 -14.03 4.49 -2.00
N ALA A 646 -12.91 3.76 -1.99
CA ALA A 646 -12.48 2.93 -3.09
C ALA A 646 -13.52 1.82 -3.34
N SER A 647 -14.40 2.01 -4.32
CA SER A 647 -15.21 0.91 -4.84
C SER A 647 -14.26 -0.02 -5.62
N HIS A 648 -13.92 -1.18 -5.04
CA HIS A 648 -13.73 -2.34 -5.92
C HIS A 648 -15.03 -2.51 -6.72
N GLY A 649 -14.96 -2.88 -7.99
CA GLY A 649 -16.09 -2.96 -8.91
C GLY A 649 -17.19 -3.98 -8.58
N ASP A 650 -17.38 -4.30 -7.30
CA ASP A 650 -18.55 -4.99 -6.74
C ASP A 650 -19.06 -4.15 -5.56
N GLN A 651 -20.38 -3.97 -5.49
CA GLN A 651 -21.01 -3.28 -4.36
C GLN A 651 -20.49 -3.86 -3.04
N PRO A 652 -20.15 -3.02 -2.03
CA PRO A 652 -19.73 -3.53 -0.73
C PRO A 652 -20.86 -4.37 -0.15
N LYS A 653 -20.70 -5.71 -0.18
CA LYS A 653 -21.53 -6.61 0.60
C LYS A 653 -21.34 -6.19 2.05
N LYS A 654 -22.34 -5.51 2.63
CA LYS A 654 -22.37 -5.19 4.05
C LYS A 654 -22.04 -6.47 4.82
N PRO A 655 -21.15 -6.44 5.83
CA PRO A 655 -20.90 -7.59 6.66
C PRO A 655 -22.23 -8.05 7.25
N VAL A 656 -22.62 -9.29 6.94
CA VAL A 656 -23.79 -9.91 7.55
C VAL A 656 -23.43 -10.13 9.01
N VAL A 657 -23.89 -9.22 9.87
CA VAL A 657 -23.93 -9.48 11.30
C VAL A 657 -24.79 -10.74 11.46
N LYS A 658 -24.19 -11.84 11.90
CA LYS A 658 -24.94 -12.98 12.40
C LYS A 658 -25.70 -12.49 13.62
N SER A 659 -26.93 -12.02 13.42
CA SER A 659 -27.91 -11.99 14.51
C SER A 659 -28.14 -13.44 14.91
N ASP A 660 -27.97 -13.78 16.19
CA ASP A 660 -28.36 -15.08 16.71
C ASP A 660 -29.82 -15.33 16.34
N LYS A 661 -30.04 -16.22 15.36
CA LYS A 661 -31.39 -16.60 14.94
C LYS A 661 -31.99 -17.43 16.06
N VAL A 662 -32.99 -16.87 16.75
CA VAL A 662 -33.75 -17.57 17.80
C VAL A 662 -34.24 -18.91 17.27
N GLY A 663 -33.89 -19.99 17.96
CA GLY A 663 -34.26 -21.35 17.57
C GLY A 663 -35.78 -21.53 17.56
N ARG A 664 -36.33 -22.30 16.63
CA ARG A 664 -37.79 -22.51 16.48
C ARG A 664 -38.52 -22.93 17.78
N ASN A 665 -37.81 -23.60 18.70
CA ASN A 665 -38.37 -24.06 19.98
C ASN A 665 -38.01 -23.17 21.19
N GLU A 666 -37.22 -22.11 21.00
CA GLU A 666 -36.86 -21.15 22.05
C GLU A 666 -37.97 -20.13 22.30
N SER A 667 -37.93 -19.47 23.45
CA SER A 667 -38.87 -18.42 23.82
C SER A 667 -38.82 -17.26 22.83
N CYS A 668 -39.98 -16.80 22.37
CA CYS A 668 -40.07 -15.76 21.37
C CYS A 668 -39.60 -14.41 21.94
N PRO A 669 -38.69 -13.68 21.26
CA PRO A 669 -38.10 -12.44 21.77
C PRO A 669 -39.07 -11.25 21.87
N CYS A 670 -40.29 -11.39 21.35
CA CYS A 670 -41.36 -10.39 21.51
C CYS A 670 -42.01 -10.38 22.91
N GLY A 671 -41.53 -11.21 23.85
CA GLY A 671 -42.04 -11.25 25.21
C GLY A 671 -43.37 -12.00 25.40
N SER A 672 -43.89 -12.66 24.36
CA SER A 672 -45.22 -13.28 24.37
C SER A 672 -45.34 -14.57 25.22
N GLY A 673 -44.25 -15.04 25.83
CA GLY A 673 -44.19 -16.31 26.59
C GLY A 673 -44.39 -17.60 25.77
N LYS A 674 -44.45 -17.51 24.43
CA LYS A 674 -44.66 -18.67 23.51
C LYS A 674 -43.36 -19.03 22.80
N LYS A 675 -43.23 -20.28 22.33
CA LYS A 675 -42.09 -20.71 21.48
C LYS A 675 -42.11 -19.96 20.15
N TYR A 676 -40.94 -19.61 19.60
CA TYR A 676 -40.79 -18.79 18.39
C TYR A 676 -41.62 -19.30 17.20
N LYS A 677 -41.65 -20.61 16.94
CA LYS A 677 -42.47 -21.24 15.86
C LYS A 677 -43.99 -21.05 16.00
N MET A 678 -44.47 -20.74 17.21
CA MET A 678 -45.89 -20.52 17.50
C MET A 678 -46.25 -19.02 17.59
N CYS A 679 -45.28 -18.13 17.35
CA CYS A 679 -45.45 -16.68 17.43
C CYS A 679 -44.79 -15.99 16.21
N CYS A 680 -43.71 -15.23 16.38
CA CYS A 680 -43.10 -14.46 15.29
C CYS A 680 -42.50 -15.33 14.17
N GLY A 681 -42.23 -16.62 14.41
CA GLY A 681 -41.74 -17.58 13.42
C GLY A 681 -42.81 -18.51 12.85
N ARG A 682 -44.09 -18.10 12.86
CA ARG A 682 -45.23 -18.92 12.40
C ARG A 682 -45.49 -18.86 10.89
N ASN A 683 -44.71 -18.07 10.16
CA ASN A 683 -44.69 -18.05 8.69
C ASN A 683 -43.48 -18.83 8.17
#